data_AF-A0ABD5CEZ0-F1
#
_entry.id   AF-A0ABD5CEZ0-F1
#
_cell.length_a   1.000
_cell.length_b   1.000
_cell.length_c   1.000
_cell.angle_alpha   90.00
_cell.angle_beta   90.00
_cell.angle_gamma   90.00
#
_symmetry.space_group_name_H-M   'P 1'
#
loop_
_entity.id
_entity.type
_entity.pdbx_description
1 polymer ?
#
loop_
_entity_poly.entity_id
_entity_poly.type
_entity_poly.pdbx_seq_one_letter_code
_entity_poly.pdbx_strand_id
1 'polypeptide(L)'
;MKPVYAFGSSGALVERLQSALSQTQLTLPDGKTGNALDPHKIDGRFGVATRAAVRLVQRQQKLLETGTVDAALWKNITGEDWPSEFARELNLLASFEGHGYTKATNNQDDAGITWGIIGFTLVSANKAPKTPNSLAALLGEIIKAYPDYVKAAFGEARAKELEDVLPKSGDELFAFANRITLLPTGKHLLLPEWETGFAALGEYPEVRTLQEKKAKALYYDPAMADSDEFSKPFDMDCEQTRQLFFDMHVHNGPPGSALKKKMKDALTTLGKSASVTEKLLKIADVLVSVKKAYKDDTLAREGAIARGWGKVHGAQYRLNGWGIEVQDAKGVHDLALGVLAFEPFQVREQLTLAHAARALVNPEIAVLNAGAWPTGNGTELLVSNEGGETTMSLSYRPLLSPSTSDVLGPDPQALNLAIAESFSRPVGILGVFGQSVSLAVVTPRLVVGRGPLGYAGLDIKADGGLMMFRQRLVTEAADDASMDIADIRAGLRSCQLILLFGSNGIESGAGQPSAGRLWRELLFPFGASPIVVGWFGVACVPRDADAQFVSGTFLDRVRNIDTKATIEDLCAKHGAEIVQAWGKACHDTFASGQQRFLWRHGPFSDFEKFSTALASVGLSGAAAIDRDGKLWRSAANYPDSGDAMEQVS
;
A
#
# COMPACT_ATOMS: atom_id res chain seq x y z
N MET A 1 -1.70 -3.41 -12.07
CA MET A 1 -1.77 -2.08 -11.38
C MET A 1 -1.07 -0.98 -12.17
N LYS A 2 -1.74 0.18 -12.36
CA LYS A 2 -1.14 1.33 -13.06
C LYS A 2 -0.02 2.01 -12.24
N PRO A 3 1.04 2.50 -12.90
CA PRO A 3 2.11 3.24 -12.25
C PRO A 3 1.67 4.65 -11.83
N VAL A 4 2.01 5.04 -10.60
CA VAL A 4 1.81 6.38 -10.04
C VAL A 4 2.98 6.73 -9.11
N TYR A 5 3.19 8.01 -8.82
CA TYR A 5 3.91 8.42 -7.61
C TYR A 5 2.94 8.57 -6.46
N ALA A 6 3.29 7.99 -5.32
CA ALA A 6 2.43 7.97 -4.14
C ALA A 6 3.24 7.98 -2.84
N PHE A 7 2.52 8.02 -1.73
CA PHE A 7 3.08 8.02 -0.39
C PHE A 7 4.15 6.92 -0.20
N GLY A 8 5.30 7.30 0.34
CA GLY A 8 6.43 6.41 0.60
C GLY A 8 7.45 6.28 -0.53
N SER A 9 7.16 6.80 -1.74
CA SER A 9 8.19 6.96 -2.77
C SER A 9 9.18 8.07 -2.42
N SER A 10 10.42 7.98 -2.89
CA SER A 10 11.43 9.02 -2.68
C SER A 10 12.46 9.07 -3.81
N GLY A 11 13.33 10.07 -3.78
CA GLY A 11 14.40 10.27 -4.75
C GLY A 11 14.22 11.50 -5.64
N ALA A 12 15.07 11.64 -6.65
CA ALA A 12 15.16 12.84 -7.49
C ALA A 12 13.89 13.10 -8.30
N LEU A 13 13.12 12.06 -8.67
CA LEU A 13 11.84 12.25 -9.35
C LEU A 13 10.77 12.84 -8.42
N VAL A 14 10.80 12.48 -7.13
CA VAL A 14 9.92 13.08 -6.12
C VAL A 14 10.36 14.50 -5.79
N GLU A 15 11.66 14.77 -5.69
CA GLU A 15 12.21 16.12 -5.52
C GLU A 15 11.79 17.05 -6.68
N ARG A 16 11.82 16.53 -7.91
CA ARG A 16 11.34 17.25 -9.10
C ARG A 16 9.85 17.56 -9.03
N LEU A 17 9.03 16.58 -8.64
CA LEU A 17 7.60 16.78 -8.42
C LEU A 17 7.33 17.84 -7.35
N GLN A 18 8.02 17.77 -6.21
CA GLN A 18 7.90 18.75 -5.12
C GLN A 18 8.31 20.15 -5.56
N SER A 19 9.38 20.26 -6.35
CA SER A 19 9.83 21.54 -6.92
C SER A 19 8.73 22.16 -7.79
N ALA A 20 8.11 21.38 -8.67
CA ALA A 20 7.00 21.84 -9.51
C ALA A 20 5.74 22.21 -8.68
N LEU A 21 5.40 21.41 -7.68
CA LEU A 21 4.31 21.72 -6.74
C LEU A 21 4.58 23.02 -5.97
N SER A 22 5.83 23.29 -5.59
CA SER A 22 6.21 24.52 -4.89
C SER A 22 6.06 25.78 -5.75
N GLN A 23 6.03 25.62 -7.08
CA GLN A 23 5.82 26.70 -8.04
C GLN A 23 4.35 26.82 -8.49
N THR A 24 3.51 25.85 -8.15
CA THR A 24 2.10 25.80 -8.58
C THR A 24 1.25 26.69 -7.68
N GLN A 25 0.66 27.77 -8.23
CA GLN A 25 -0.26 28.65 -7.52
C GLN A 25 -1.69 28.12 -7.57
N LEU A 26 -2.38 28.07 -6.43
CA LEU A 26 -3.78 27.68 -6.34
C LEU A 26 -4.50 28.38 -5.18
N THR A 27 -5.83 28.27 -5.15
CA THR A 27 -6.64 28.75 -4.02
C THR A 27 -6.56 27.73 -2.89
N LEU A 28 -5.99 28.15 -1.76
CA LEU A 28 -5.85 27.35 -0.55
C LEU A 28 -7.18 27.26 0.23
N PRO A 29 -7.30 26.31 1.19
CA PRO A 29 -8.52 26.15 1.99
C PRO A 29 -8.96 27.40 2.77
N ASP A 30 -8.03 28.32 3.07
CA ASP A 30 -8.33 29.59 3.72
C ASP A 30 -8.84 30.68 2.75
N GLY A 31 -9.02 30.33 1.47
CA GLY A 31 -9.49 31.22 0.41
C GLY A 31 -8.40 32.09 -0.22
N LYS A 32 -7.15 32.03 0.26
CA LYS A 32 -6.04 32.81 -0.30
C LYS A 32 -5.35 32.08 -1.44
N THR A 33 -4.66 32.83 -2.30
CA THR A 33 -3.74 32.25 -3.28
C THR A 33 -2.40 31.96 -2.63
N GLY A 34 -1.85 30.77 -2.89
CA GLY A 34 -0.50 30.41 -2.47
C GLY A 34 0.01 29.17 -3.22
N ASN A 35 1.24 28.77 -2.87
CA ASN A 35 1.88 27.59 -3.46
C ASN A 35 1.19 26.31 -2.99
N ALA A 36 1.09 25.30 -3.87
CA ALA A 36 0.55 24.00 -3.51
C ALA A 36 1.41 23.30 -2.44
N LEU A 37 2.74 23.51 -2.50
CA LEU A 37 3.71 23.03 -1.51
C LEU A 37 4.61 24.18 -1.03
N ASP A 38 4.91 24.21 0.27
CA ASP A 38 5.93 25.12 0.82
C ASP A 38 7.32 24.73 0.26
N PRO A 39 8.09 25.66 -0.36
CA PRO A 39 9.43 25.37 -0.86
C PRO A 39 10.40 24.80 0.18
N HIS A 40 10.20 25.08 1.47
CA HIS A 40 10.99 24.50 2.57
C HIS A 40 10.66 23.04 2.89
N LYS A 41 9.68 22.45 2.20
CA LYS A 41 9.26 21.04 2.33
C LYS A 41 9.75 20.16 1.16
N ILE A 42 10.61 20.68 0.29
CA ILE A 42 11.28 19.87 -0.73
C ILE A 42 12.36 19.03 -0.05
N ASP A 43 12.12 17.74 0.06
CA ASP A 43 12.98 16.77 0.76
C ASP A 43 13.21 15.48 -0.03
N GLY A 44 12.67 15.41 -1.25
CA GLY A 44 12.72 14.23 -2.10
C GLY A 44 11.89 13.06 -1.59
N ARG A 45 10.99 13.26 -0.61
CA ARG A 45 10.14 12.21 -0.03
C ARG A 45 8.67 12.49 -0.28
N PHE A 46 7.95 11.50 -0.78
CA PHE A 46 6.51 11.61 -0.99
C PHE A 46 5.82 11.33 0.35
N GLY A 47 5.86 12.31 1.24
CA GLY A 47 5.23 12.28 2.55
C GLY A 47 3.87 12.98 2.59
N VAL A 48 3.42 13.29 3.81
CA VAL A 48 2.10 13.90 4.08
C VAL A 48 1.95 15.24 3.36
N ALA A 49 2.98 16.09 3.37
CA ALA A 49 2.94 17.41 2.73
C ALA A 49 2.79 17.31 1.20
N THR A 50 3.58 16.43 0.57
CA THR A 50 3.50 16.18 -0.88
C THR A 50 2.12 15.64 -1.27
N ARG A 51 1.58 14.68 -0.53
CA ARG A 51 0.23 14.14 -0.78
C ARG A 51 -0.86 15.21 -0.67
N ALA A 52 -0.80 16.04 0.37
CA ALA A 52 -1.75 17.14 0.54
C ALA A 52 -1.67 18.15 -0.61
N ALA A 53 -0.46 18.52 -1.04
CA ALA A 53 -0.24 19.41 -2.19
C ALA A 53 -0.83 18.84 -3.48
N VAL A 54 -0.63 17.54 -3.75
CA VAL A 54 -1.21 16.85 -4.90
C VAL A 54 -2.74 16.91 -4.88
N ARG A 55 -3.37 16.70 -3.72
CA ARG A 55 -4.85 16.78 -3.59
C ARG A 55 -5.38 18.19 -3.84
N LEU A 56 -4.65 19.23 -3.40
CA LEU A 56 -5.02 20.61 -3.71
C LEU A 56 -5.02 20.87 -5.22
N VAL A 57 -3.99 20.38 -5.94
CA VAL A 57 -3.93 20.48 -7.40
C VAL A 57 -5.09 19.70 -8.05
N GLN A 58 -5.35 18.47 -7.60
CA GLN A 58 -6.45 17.65 -8.11
C GLN A 58 -7.80 18.37 -7.92
N ARG A 59 -8.06 18.92 -6.73
CA ARG A 59 -9.27 19.69 -6.42
C ARG A 59 -9.44 20.88 -7.35
N GLN A 60 -8.38 21.69 -7.52
CA GLN A 60 -8.38 22.85 -8.41
C GLN A 60 -8.69 22.46 -9.86
N GLN A 61 -8.16 21.32 -10.31
CA GLN A 61 -8.39 20.75 -11.64
C GLN A 61 -9.72 19.97 -11.74
N LYS A 62 -10.53 19.93 -10.68
CA LYS A 62 -11.77 19.13 -10.59
C LYS A 62 -11.55 17.64 -10.89
N LEU A 63 -10.35 17.17 -10.56
CA LEU A 63 -9.99 15.77 -10.57
C LEU A 63 -10.36 15.12 -9.25
N LEU A 64 -10.41 13.81 -9.29
CA LEU A 64 -10.53 12.97 -8.12
C LEU A 64 -9.32 13.16 -7.20
N GLU A 65 -9.55 13.47 -5.92
CA GLU A 65 -8.49 13.71 -4.94
C GLU A 65 -7.84 12.41 -4.45
N THR A 66 -7.14 11.70 -5.33
CA THR A 66 -6.46 10.43 -4.98
C THR A 66 -5.22 10.65 -4.12
N GLY A 67 -4.61 11.84 -4.14
CA GLY A 67 -3.31 12.08 -3.50
C GLY A 67 -2.12 11.40 -4.16
N THR A 68 -2.33 10.79 -5.33
CA THR A 68 -1.31 10.13 -6.16
C THR A 68 -1.14 10.88 -7.48
N VAL A 69 0.03 10.74 -8.10
CA VAL A 69 0.37 11.39 -9.37
C VAL A 69 0.56 10.35 -10.45
N ASP A 70 -0.40 10.27 -11.37
CA ASP A 70 -0.27 9.47 -12.60
C ASP A 70 0.43 10.26 -13.71
N ALA A 71 0.61 9.64 -14.88
CA ALA A 71 1.26 10.26 -16.03
C ALA A 71 0.60 11.56 -16.50
N ALA A 72 -0.73 11.65 -16.45
CA ALA A 72 -1.46 12.82 -16.90
C ALA A 72 -1.28 13.98 -15.90
N LEU A 73 -1.42 13.69 -14.60
CA LEU A 73 -1.25 14.68 -13.57
C LEU A 73 0.22 15.13 -13.44
N TRP A 74 1.18 14.23 -13.65
CA TRP A 74 2.60 14.58 -13.73
C TRP A 74 2.82 15.65 -14.79
N LYS A 75 2.37 15.41 -16.02
CA LYS A 75 2.50 16.37 -17.11
C LYS A 75 1.83 17.69 -16.82
N ASN A 76 0.68 17.67 -16.15
CA ASN A 76 -0.01 18.89 -15.74
C ASN A 76 0.75 19.69 -14.67
N ILE A 77 1.42 19.02 -13.73
CA ILE A 77 2.15 19.67 -12.64
C ILE A 77 3.54 20.13 -13.10
N THR A 78 4.29 19.26 -13.77
CA THR A 78 5.71 19.48 -14.10
C THR A 78 5.91 20.10 -15.49
N GLY A 79 4.93 19.97 -16.40
CA GLY A 79 5.08 20.29 -17.81
C GLY A 79 5.92 19.27 -18.60
N GLU A 80 6.39 18.21 -17.96
CA GLU A 80 7.22 17.16 -18.56
C GLU A 80 6.40 15.92 -18.94
N ASP A 81 6.87 15.14 -19.90
CA ASP A 81 6.30 13.80 -20.10
C ASP A 81 6.60 12.90 -18.88
N TRP A 82 5.82 11.82 -18.74
CA TRP A 82 6.03 10.83 -17.68
C TRP A 82 7.49 10.34 -17.71
N PRO A 83 8.18 10.26 -16.55
CA PRO A 83 9.60 9.86 -16.52
C PRO A 83 9.80 8.53 -17.24
N SER A 84 10.93 8.33 -17.92
CA SER A 84 11.19 7.08 -18.63
C SER A 84 11.24 5.88 -17.68
N GLU A 85 10.98 4.69 -18.20
CA GLU A 85 11.03 3.44 -17.41
C GLU A 85 12.35 3.29 -16.65
N PHE A 86 13.48 3.47 -17.35
CA PHE A 86 14.80 3.50 -16.71
C PHE A 86 14.88 4.48 -15.53
N ALA A 87 14.37 5.70 -15.67
CA ALA A 87 14.44 6.69 -14.59
C ALA A 87 13.61 6.27 -13.37
N ARG A 88 12.43 5.69 -13.59
CA ARG A 88 11.54 5.21 -12.51
C ARG A 88 12.18 4.01 -11.79
N GLU A 89 12.68 3.05 -12.55
CA GLU A 89 13.35 1.87 -12.00
C GLU A 89 14.64 2.22 -11.24
N LEU A 90 15.41 3.16 -11.76
CA LEU A 90 16.63 3.66 -11.12
C LEU A 90 16.33 4.34 -9.76
N ASN A 91 15.21 5.07 -9.65
CA ASN A 91 14.85 5.72 -8.38
C ASN A 91 14.46 4.69 -7.31
N LEU A 92 13.73 3.63 -7.67
CA LEU A 92 13.46 2.53 -6.73
C LEU A 92 14.78 1.88 -6.27
N LEU A 93 15.65 1.57 -7.22
CA LEU A 93 16.91 0.90 -6.94
C LEU A 93 17.84 1.76 -6.07
N ALA A 94 17.93 3.06 -6.36
CA ALA A 94 18.68 4.01 -5.55
C ALA A 94 18.19 4.07 -4.10
N SER A 95 16.87 3.90 -3.89
CA SER A 95 16.30 3.82 -2.55
C SER A 95 16.66 2.53 -1.84
N PHE A 96 16.70 1.39 -2.54
CA PHE A 96 17.20 0.14 -1.96
C PHE A 96 18.68 0.26 -1.57
N GLU A 97 19.51 0.89 -2.40
CA GLU A 97 20.93 1.08 -2.09
C GLU A 97 21.17 2.06 -0.94
N GLY A 98 20.29 3.05 -0.76
CA GLY A 98 20.44 4.05 0.31
C GLY A 98 21.67 4.94 0.17
N HIS A 99 22.22 5.05 -1.05
CA HIS A 99 23.38 5.88 -1.39
C HIS A 99 22.96 7.23 -1.98
N GLY A 100 22.03 7.25 -2.94
CA GLY A 100 21.71 8.47 -3.69
C GLY A 100 22.95 9.02 -4.42
N TYR A 101 22.89 10.25 -4.94
CA TYR A 101 23.98 10.78 -5.77
C TYR A 101 25.24 11.19 -5.00
N THR A 102 25.14 11.39 -3.68
CA THR A 102 26.11 12.16 -2.89
C THR A 102 26.85 11.32 -1.86
N LYS A 103 26.24 10.25 -1.33
CA LYS A 103 26.81 9.47 -0.23
C LYS A 103 27.97 8.60 -0.73
N ALA A 104 29.10 8.72 -0.05
CA ALA A 104 30.22 7.79 -0.16
C ALA A 104 30.30 6.92 1.10
N THR A 105 30.59 5.64 0.93
CA THR A 105 30.80 4.68 2.02
C THR A 105 32.19 4.06 1.91
N ASN A 106 32.63 3.41 3.00
CA ASN A 106 33.99 2.96 3.21
C ASN A 106 34.24 1.50 2.79
N ASN A 107 35.51 1.09 2.86
CA ASN A 107 35.99 -0.22 2.45
C ASN A 107 35.71 -1.34 3.47
N GLN A 108 34.48 -1.48 3.94
CA GLN A 108 34.13 -2.49 4.95
C GLN A 108 33.98 -3.91 4.39
N ASP A 109 33.67 -4.03 3.10
CA ASP A 109 33.36 -5.28 2.40
C ASP A 109 34.43 -5.65 1.35
N ASP A 110 35.61 -5.05 1.45
CA ASP A 110 36.72 -5.13 0.49
C ASP A 110 36.39 -4.60 -0.93
N ALA A 111 35.32 -3.81 -1.12
CA ALA A 111 34.94 -3.19 -2.40
C ALA A 111 35.58 -1.81 -2.66
N GLY A 112 36.46 -1.35 -1.77
CA GLY A 112 37.08 -0.04 -1.82
C GLY A 112 36.13 1.07 -1.35
N ILE A 113 36.02 2.14 -2.15
CA ILE A 113 35.02 3.20 -1.91
C ILE A 113 33.78 2.90 -2.71
N THR A 114 32.62 3.09 -2.12
CA THR A 114 31.33 2.98 -2.80
C THR A 114 30.67 4.36 -2.84
N TRP A 115 30.29 4.85 -4.03
CA TRP A 115 29.69 6.18 -4.19
C TRP A 115 28.68 6.24 -5.34
N GLY A 116 27.69 7.11 -5.20
CA GLY A 116 26.74 7.46 -6.26
C GLY A 116 25.46 6.64 -6.26
N ILE A 117 24.57 6.95 -7.20
CA ILE A 117 23.14 6.61 -7.18
C ILE A 117 22.81 5.14 -6.92
N ILE A 118 23.66 4.23 -7.38
CA ILE A 118 23.51 2.77 -7.22
C ILE A 118 24.72 2.14 -6.51
N GLY A 119 25.54 2.94 -5.82
CA GLY A 119 26.74 2.47 -5.13
C GLY A 119 27.80 1.91 -6.09
N PHE A 120 28.38 2.77 -6.94
CA PHE A 120 29.52 2.36 -7.77
C PHE A 120 30.72 2.05 -6.88
N THR A 121 31.38 0.91 -7.09
CA THR A 121 32.51 0.45 -6.28
C THR A 121 33.85 0.78 -6.93
N LEU A 122 34.83 1.18 -6.12
CA LEU A 122 36.19 1.50 -6.57
C LEU A 122 36.99 0.23 -6.93
N VAL A 123 36.69 -0.86 -6.24
CA VAL A 123 37.32 -2.16 -6.44
C VAL A 123 36.22 -3.21 -6.58
N SER A 124 36.21 -3.95 -7.69
CA SER A 124 35.31 -5.10 -7.81
C SER A 124 35.74 -6.18 -6.82
N ALA A 125 34.89 -6.52 -5.85
CA ALA A 125 35.09 -7.69 -5.00
C ALA A 125 35.22 -8.94 -5.88
N ASN A 126 36.31 -9.68 -5.69
CA ASN A 126 36.94 -10.61 -6.63
C ASN A 126 37.80 -9.91 -7.69
N LYS A 127 39.10 -10.22 -7.61
CA LYS A 127 40.16 -10.03 -8.62
C LYS A 127 39.87 -10.72 -9.96
N ALA A 128 38.60 -10.80 -10.37
CA ALA A 128 38.12 -11.33 -11.62
C ALA A 128 38.36 -10.27 -12.71
N PRO A 129 39.18 -10.54 -13.72
CA PRO A 129 39.70 -9.54 -14.67
C PRO A 129 38.66 -8.98 -15.67
N LYS A 130 37.35 -9.15 -15.43
CA LYS A 130 36.29 -8.86 -16.41
C LYS A 130 35.23 -7.84 -15.98
N THR A 131 35.18 -7.44 -14.70
CA THR A 131 34.26 -6.38 -14.26
C THR A 131 35.06 -5.10 -14.08
N PRO A 132 34.83 -4.04 -14.89
CA PRO A 132 35.54 -2.78 -14.71
C PRO A 132 35.19 -2.16 -13.34
N ASN A 133 36.17 -1.55 -12.69
CA ASN A 133 35.97 -0.76 -11.46
C ASN A 133 35.02 0.40 -11.77
N SER A 134 33.75 0.23 -11.43
CA SER A 134 32.67 1.06 -11.96
C SER A 134 32.78 2.51 -11.47
N LEU A 135 33.22 2.72 -10.23
CA LEU A 135 33.48 4.05 -9.70
C LEU A 135 34.70 4.70 -10.34
N ALA A 136 35.77 3.95 -10.58
CA ALA A 136 36.98 4.51 -11.19
C ALA A 136 36.71 4.99 -12.62
N ALA A 137 35.95 4.20 -13.39
CA ALA A 137 35.52 4.57 -14.74
C ALA A 137 34.62 5.82 -14.73
N LEU A 138 33.67 5.90 -13.79
CA LEU A 138 32.80 7.05 -13.63
C LEU A 138 33.57 8.33 -13.26
N LEU A 139 34.44 8.26 -12.25
CA LEU A 139 35.24 9.42 -11.83
C LEU A 139 36.20 9.88 -12.92
N GLY A 140 36.77 8.95 -13.70
CA GLY A 140 37.59 9.30 -14.86
C GLY A 140 36.81 10.06 -15.93
N GLU A 141 35.55 9.69 -16.18
CA GLU A 141 34.66 10.45 -17.08
C GLU A 141 34.31 11.83 -16.53
N ILE A 142 34.04 11.94 -15.23
CA ILE A 142 33.75 13.23 -14.58
C ILE A 142 34.97 14.15 -14.63
N ILE A 143 36.17 13.68 -14.27
CA ILE A 143 37.41 14.48 -14.32
C ILE A 143 37.67 14.99 -15.75
N LYS A 144 37.45 14.13 -16.75
CA LYS A 144 37.64 14.51 -18.15
C LYS A 144 36.60 15.55 -18.62
N ALA A 145 35.35 15.41 -18.23
CA ALA A 145 34.26 16.28 -18.68
C ALA A 145 34.18 17.60 -17.90
N TYR A 146 34.45 17.55 -16.59
CA TYR A 146 34.21 18.64 -15.64
C TYR A 146 35.36 18.76 -14.60
N PRO A 147 36.61 19.01 -15.03
CA PRO A 147 37.76 19.06 -14.13
C PRO A 147 37.62 20.13 -13.03
N ASP A 148 36.96 21.25 -13.33
CA ASP A 148 36.75 22.34 -12.37
C ASP A 148 35.74 21.97 -11.28
N TYR A 149 34.78 21.09 -11.55
CA TYR A 149 33.84 20.60 -10.53
C TYR A 149 34.56 19.70 -9.53
N VAL A 150 35.49 18.86 -10.00
CA VAL A 150 36.30 18.00 -9.14
C VAL A 150 37.23 18.84 -8.27
N LYS A 151 37.87 19.88 -8.84
CA LYS A 151 38.69 20.83 -8.06
C LYS A 151 37.88 21.59 -7.03
N ALA A 152 36.68 22.06 -7.39
CA ALA A 152 35.80 22.77 -6.46
C ALA A 152 35.35 21.86 -5.31
N ALA A 153 35.05 20.60 -5.59
CA ALA A 153 34.59 19.62 -4.60
C ALA A 153 35.70 19.15 -3.65
N PHE A 154 36.88 18.80 -4.17
CA PHE A 154 37.95 18.16 -3.38
C PHE A 154 39.12 19.09 -3.01
N GLY A 155 39.23 20.25 -3.67
CA GLY A 155 40.44 21.09 -3.68
C GLY A 155 41.51 20.57 -4.64
N GLU A 156 42.44 21.45 -5.06
CA GLU A 156 43.41 21.14 -6.11
C GLU A 156 44.26 19.89 -5.82
N ALA A 157 44.79 19.77 -4.60
CA ALA A 157 45.68 18.67 -4.24
C ALA A 157 44.99 17.30 -4.32
N ARG A 158 43.75 17.20 -3.84
CA ARG A 158 42.99 15.93 -3.81
C ARG A 158 42.36 15.61 -5.17
N ALA A 159 41.96 16.63 -5.92
CA ALA A 159 41.54 16.43 -7.32
C ALA A 159 42.69 15.84 -8.15
N LYS A 160 43.91 16.35 -7.96
CA LYS A 160 45.11 15.78 -8.58
C LYS A 160 45.38 14.35 -8.11
N GLU A 161 45.24 14.10 -6.81
CA GLU A 161 45.43 12.76 -6.25
C GLU A 161 44.43 11.74 -6.83
N LEU A 162 43.16 12.12 -7.03
CA LEU A 162 42.17 11.31 -7.74
C LEU A 162 42.61 11.03 -9.18
N GLU A 163 42.98 12.08 -9.93
CA GLU A 163 43.44 11.92 -11.32
C GLU A 163 44.63 10.94 -11.43
N ASP A 164 45.57 11.03 -10.50
CA ASP A 164 46.78 10.20 -10.48
C ASP A 164 46.47 8.74 -10.05
N VAL A 165 45.44 8.48 -9.23
CA VAL A 165 45.16 7.14 -8.67
C VAL A 165 44.21 6.30 -9.51
N LEU A 166 43.24 6.91 -10.19
CA LEU A 166 42.22 6.20 -10.97
C LEU A 166 42.74 5.28 -12.09
N PRO A 167 43.84 5.57 -12.82
CA PRO A 167 44.35 4.66 -13.85
C PRO A 167 45.21 3.51 -13.28
N LYS A 168 45.43 3.45 -11.96
CA LYS A 168 46.32 2.48 -11.31
C LYS A 168 45.70 1.09 -11.16
N SER A 169 46.50 0.13 -10.69
CA SER A 169 46.07 -1.25 -10.49
C SER A 169 45.02 -1.38 -9.36
N GLY A 170 44.28 -2.49 -9.35
CA GLY A 170 43.29 -2.76 -8.30
C GLY A 170 43.88 -2.75 -6.88
N ASP A 171 45.10 -3.26 -6.69
CA ASP A 171 45.79 -3.23 -5.40
C ASP A 171 46.14 -1.80 -4.96
N GLU A 172 46.50 -0.92 -5.90
CA GLU A 172 46.76 0.50 -5.62
C GLU A 172 45.49 1.29 -5.33
N LEU A 173 44.40 1.01 -6.05
CA LEU A 173 43.07 1.57 -5.76
C LEU A 173 42.58 1.13 -4.37
N PHE A 174 42.81 -0.12 -4.00
CA PHE A 174 42.48 -0.65 -2.68
C PHE A 174 43.33 0.00 -1.59
N ALA A 175 44.63 0.17 -1.81
CA ALA A 175 45.51 0.89 -0.89
C ALA A 175 45.08 2.36 -0.70
N PHE A 176 44.64 3.01 -1.77
CA PHE A 176 44.05 4.34 -1.71
C PHE A 176 42.77 4.36 -0.85
N ALA A 177 41.83 3.44 -1.11
CA ALA A 177 40.58 3.34 -0.36
C ALA A 177 40.82 3.13 1.14
N ASN A 178 41.76 2.25 1.52
CA ASN A 178 42.14 2.01 2.91
C ASN A 178 42.71 3.25 3.59
N ARG A 179 43.51 4.05 2.88
CA ARG A 179 44.11 5.25 3.46
C ARG A 179 43.09 6.34 3.79
N ILE A 180 42.03 6.45 3.00
CA ILE A 180 40.99 7.47 3.19
C ILE A 180 39.78 6.96 3.99
N THR A 181 39.77 5.68 4.36
CA THR A 181 38.74 5.05 5.20
C THR A 181 38.98 5.31 6.68
N LEU A 182 37.93 5.63 7.43
CA LEU A 182 37.93 5.64 8.89
C LEU A 182 37.25 4.38 9.44
N LEU A 183 37.82 3.82 10.52
CA LEU A 183 37.26 2.65 11.23
C LEU A 183 35.89 2.98 11.87
N PRO A 184 35.00 1.99 12.09
CA PRO A 184 33.56 2.20 12.23
C PRO A 184 33.08 2.82 13.55
N THR A 185 33.97 3.33 14.40
CA THR A 185 33.61 3.88 15.71
C THR A 185 33.25 5.37 15.66
N GLY A 186 33.35 6.03 14.50
CA GLY A 186 33.03 7.44 14.29
C GLY A 186 31.79 7.70 13.40
N LYS A 187 31.31 8.96 13.40
CA LYS A 187 30.20 9.40 12.53
C LYS A 187 30.55 9.44 11.03
N HIS A 188 31.85 9.48 10.71
CA HIS A 188 32.37 9.59 9.36
C HIS A 188 32.91 8.23 8.91
N LEU A 189 32.54 7.81 7.69
CA LEU A 189 33.02 6.56 7.09
C LEU A 189 34.36 6.77 6.37
N LEU A 190 34.57 7.97 5.82
CA LEU A 190 35.81 8.41 5.18
C LEU A 190 36.42 9.58 5.94
N LEU A 191 37.65 9.94 5.61
CA LEU A 191 38.22 11.22 6.03
C LEU A 191 37.28 12.38 5.64
N PRO A 192 36.99 13.35 6.54
CA PRO A 192 35.92 14.34 6.33
C PRO A 192 36.01 15.14 5.03
N GLU A 193 37.22 15.48 4.59
CA GLU A 193 37.47 16.14 3.31
C GLU A 193 37.02 15.33 2.07
N TRP A 194 37.16 14.01 2.13
CA TRP A 194 36.82 13.11 1.03
C TRP A 194 35.31 12.89 1.02
N GLU A 195 34.72 12.67 2.19
CA GLU A 195 33.26 12.58 2.34
C GLU A 195 32.57 13.86 1.85
N THR A 196 33.07 15.04 2.27
CA THR A 196 32.54 16.34 1.83
C THR A 196 32.73 16.54 0.34
N GLY A 197 33.89 16.16 -0.21
CA GLY A 197 34.14 16.28 -1.64
C GLY A 197 33.23 15.39 -2.49
N PHE A 198 33.00 14.14 -2.08
CA PHE A 198 32.04 13.26 -2.76
C PHE A 198 30.61 13.77 -2.66
N ALA A 199 30.21 14.30 -1.50
CA ALA A 199 28.91 14.90 -1.33
C ALA A 199 28.73 16.11 -2.27
N ALA A 200 29.67 17.06 -2.25
CA ALA A 200 29.65 18.24 -3.10
C ALA A 200 29.67 17.89 -4.60
N LEU A 201 30.47 16.90 -5.01
CA LEU A 201 30.53 16.48 -6.41
C LEU A 201 29.19 15.87 -6.88
N GLY A 202 28.50 15.15 -6.01
CA GLY A 202 27.19 14.54 -6.30
C GLY A 202 26.03 15.54 -6.41
N GLU A 203 26.22 16.79 -5.96
CA GLU A 203 25.19 17.83 -6.06
C GLU A 203 25.08 18.43 -7.47
N TYR A 204 26.14 18.34 -8.29
CA TYR A 204 26.13 18.90 -9.64
C TYR A 204 25.18 18.11 -10.57
N PRO A 205 24.17 18.76 -11.19
CA PRO A 205 23.23 18.08 -12.10
C PRO A 205 23.91 17.34 -13.27
N GLU A 206 25.01 17.87 -13.78
CA GLU A 206 25.80 17.26 -14.86
C GLU A 206 26.50 15.98 -14.38
N VAL A 207 26.97 15.96 -13.13
CA VAL A 207 27.54 14.76 -12.53
C VAL A 207 26.45 13.72 -12.28
N ARG A 208 25.28 14.13 -11.76
CA ARG A 208 24.11 13.24 -11.61
C ARG A 208 23.73 12.58 -12.94
N THR A 209 23.73 13.36 -14.03
CA THR A 209 23.49 12.86 -15.41
C THR A 209 24.53 11.82 -15.84
N LEU A 210 25.82 12.03 -15.53
CA LEU A 210 26.87 11.05 -15.81
C LEU A 210 26.68 9.76 -15.00
N GLN A 211 26.27 9.86 -13.74
CA GLN A 211 25.95 8.68 -12.91
C GLN A 211 24.81 7.85 -13.52
N GLU A 212 23.71 8.50 -13.94
CA GLU A 212 22.58 7.84 -14.60
C GLU A 212 23.00 7.16 -15.90
N LYS A 213 23.75 7.87 -16.76
CA LYS A 213 24.27 7.32 -18.01
C LYS A 213 25.15 6.10 -17.76
N LYS A 214 25.98 6.15 -16.71
CA LYS A 214 26.86 5.03 -16.31
C LYS A 214 26.05 3.83 -15.81
N ALA A 215 25.06 4.07 -14.93
CA ALA A 215 24.16 3.03 -14.44
C ALA A 215 23.41 2.36 -15.60
N LYS A 216 22.93 3.15 -16.56
CA LYS A 216 22.24 2.63 -17.74
C LYS A 216 23.13 1.70 -18.56
N ALA A 217 24.31 2.19 -18.94
CA ALA A 217 25.21 1.47 -19.84
C ALA A 217 25.80 0.20 -19.21
N LEU A 218 26.13 0.23 -17.91
CA LEU A 218 26.78 -0.90 -17.25
C LEU A 218 25.80 -1.97 -16.73
N TYR A 219 24.59 -1.57 -16.34
CA TYR A 219 23.69 -2.47 -15.61
C TYR A 219 22.31 -2.58 -16.28
N TYR A 220 21.66 -1.47 -16.60
CA TYR A 220 20.30 -1.51 -17.15
C TYR A 220 20.25 -2.15 -18.55
N ASP A 221 21.05 -1.68 -19.51
CA ASP A 221 20.99 -2.19 -20.88
C ASP A 221 21.33 -3.70 -20.97
N PRO A 222 22.36 -4.20 -20.28
CA PRO A 222 22.59 -5.65 -20.18
C PRO A 222 21.46 -6.40 -19.46
N ALA A 223 20.87 -5.81 -18.42
CA ALA A 223 19.73 -6.41 -17.73
C ALA A 223 18.49 -6.54 -18.62
N MET A 224 18.25 -5.56 -19.51
CA MET A 224 17.14 -5.64 -20.47
C MET A 224 17.37 -6.77 -21.48
N ALA A 225 18.60 -6.93 -21.97
CA ALA A 225 18.93 -8.04 -22.85
C ALA A 225 18.70 -9.40 -22.16
N ASP A 226 19.06 -9.51 -20.89
CA ASP A 226 18.78 -10.71 -20.10
C ASP A 226 17.27 -10.90 -19.90
N SER A 227 16.55 -9.86 -19.52
CA SER A 227 15.09 -9.89 -19.35
C SER A 227 14.37 -10.36 -20.62
N ASP A 228 14.80 -9.91 -21.80
CA ASP A 228 14.24 -10.32 -23.09
C ASP A 228 14.38 -11.82 -23.36
N GLU A 229 15.47 -12.45 -22.89
CA GLU A 229 15.67 -13.91 -23.00
C GLU A 229 14.62 -14.72 -22.21
N PHE A 230 14.00 -14.12 -21.19
CA PHE A 230 12.98 -14.76 -20.34
C PHE A 230 11.57 -14.31 -20.73
N SER A 231 11.40 -13.06 -21.16
CA SER A 231 10.10 -12.43 -21.36
C SER A 231 9.22 -13.17 -22.36
N LYS A 232 9.75 -13.51 -23.55
CA LYS A 232 8.98 -14.19 -24.61
C LYS A 232 8.69 -15.67 -24.32
N PRO A 233 9.67 -16.51 -23.91
CA PRO A 233 9.41 -17.94 -23.72
C PRO A 233 8.46 -18.25 -22.56
N PHE A 234 8.39 -17.36 -21.57
CA PHE A 234 7.64 -17.56 -20.32
C PHE A 234 6.47 -16.60 -20.12
N ASP A 235 6.12 -15.77 -21.12
CA ASP A 235 5.00 -14.81 -21.04
C ASP A 235 5.09 -13.92 -19.79
N MET A 236 6.18 -13.16 -19.71
CA MET A 236 6.48 -12.29 -18.58
C MET A 236 7.04 -10.92 -18.99
N ASP A 237 6.76 -10.48 -20.22
CA ASP A 237 7.17 -9.17 -20.72
C ASP A 237 6.41 -8.04 -20.00
N CYS A 238 7.01 -7.46 -18.97
CA CYS A 238 6.47 -6.33 -18.22
C CYS A 238 7.57 -5.59 -17.46
N GLU A 239 7.26 -4.35 -17.03
CA GLU A 239 8.18 -3.49 -16.28
C GLU A 239 8.67 -4.17 -14.99
N GLN A 240 7.78 -4.88 -14.30
CA GLN A 240 8.13 -5.64 -13.09
C GLN A 240 9.23 -6.69 -13.33
N THR A 241 9.22 -7.38 -14.48
CA THR A 241 10.27 -8.34 -14.84
C THR A 241 11.58 -7.63 -15.12
N ARG A 242 11.54 -6.52 -15.88
CA ARG A 242 12.72 -5.71 -16.21
C ARG A 242 13.38 -5.13 -14.96
N GLN A 243 12.57 -4.60 -14.03
CA GLN A 243 13.02 -4.15 -12.72
C GLN A 243 13.73 -5.24 -11.91
N LEU A 244 13.24 -6.49 -11.94
CA LEU A 244 13.89 -7.62 -11.25
C LEU A 244 15.27 -7.89 -11.83
N PHE A 245 15.39 -7.94 -13.16
CA PHE A 245 16.68 -8.15 -13.81
C PHE A 245 17.64 -6.98 -13.59
N PHE A 246 17.14 -5.74 -13.58
CA PHE A 246 17.97 -4.58 -13.30
C PHE A 246 18.53 -4.58 -11.88
N ASP A 247 17.68 -4.85 -10.88
CA ASP A 247 18.10 -5.02 -9.49
C ASP A 247 19.11 -6.17 -9.35
N MET A 248 18.84 -7.33 -10.00
CA MET A 248 19.76 -8.46 -10.00
C MET A 248 21.14 -8.10 -10.56
N HIS A 249 21.21 -7.31 -11.63
CA HIS A 249 22.48 -6.88 -12.22
C HIS A 249 23.27 -5.95 -11.30
N VAL A 250 22.61 -5.03 -10.59
CA VAL A 250 23.29 -4.12 -9.66
C VAL A 250 23.67 -4.83 -8.37
N HIS A 251 22.72 -5.50 -7.73
CA HIS A 251 22.90 -6.12 -6.41
C HIS A 251 23.77 -7.39 -6.49
N ASN A 252 23.54 -8.25 -7.49
CA ASN A 252 24.20 -9.55 -7.57
C ASN A 252 25.23 -9.63 -8.69
N GLY A 253 25.21 -8.72 -9.66
CA GLY A 253 25.92 -8.88 -10.93
C GLY A 253 25.18 -9.78 -11.93
N PRO A 254 25.52 -9.69 -13.23
CA PRO A 254 24.81 -10.36 -14.30
C PRO A 254 24.79 -11.89 -14.12
N PRO A 255 23.64 -12.56 -14.34
CA PRO A 255 23.55 -14.01 -14.23
C PRO A 255 24.34 -14.70 -15.36
N GLY A 256 25.32 -15.53 -14.98
CA GLY A 256 26.04 -16.37 -15.94
C GLY A 256 25.15 -17.42 -16.60
N SER A 257 25.61 -18.00 -17.71
CA SER A 257 24.84 -18.98 -18.51
C SER A 257 24.31 -20.17 -17.71
N ALA A 258 25.09 -20.70 -16.77
CA ALA A 258 24.68 -21.80 -15.91
C ALA A 258 23.52 -21.42 -14.96
N LEU A 259 23.52 -20.20 -14.43
CA LEU A 259 22.44 -19.70 -13.57
C LEU A 259 21.18 -19.42 -14.39
N LYS A 260 21.32 -18.75 -15.55
CA LYS A 260 20.22 -18.55 -16.48
C LYS A 260 19.55 -19.87 -16.88
N LYS A 261 20.33 -20.92 -17.15
CA LYS A 261 19.79 -22.24 -17.45
C LYS A 261 18.93 -22.78 -16.31
N LYS A 262 19.43 -22.74 -15.06
CA LYS A 262 18.65 -23.18 -13.89
C LYS A 262 17.34 -22.40 -13.71
N MET A 263 17.36 -21.10 -13.95
CA MET A 263 16.15 -20.27 -13.89
C MET A 263 15.15 -20.70 -14.97
N LYS A 264 15.59 -20.88 -16.22
CA LYS A 264 14.74 -21.35 -17.33
C LYS A 264 14.17 -22.76 -17.08
N ASP A 265 14.97 -23.67 -16.55
CA ASP A 265 14.53 -25.02 -16.17
C ASP A 265 13.44 -24.93 -15.08
N ALA A 266 13.64 -24.10 -14.05
CA ALA A 266 12.68 -23.90 -12.96
C ALA A 266 11.35 -23.29 -13.44
N LEU A 267 11.40 -22.31 -14.35
CA LEU A 267 10.20 -21.72 -14.96
C LEU A 267 9.46 -22.73 -15.85
N THR A 268 10.20 -23.59 -16.56
CA THR A 268 9.61 -24.67 -17.36
C THR A 268 8.86 -25.66 -16.46
N THR A 269 9.45 -26.02 -15.31
CA THR A 269 8.78 -26.87 -14.31
C THR A 269 7.55 -26.21 -13.69
N LEU A 270 7.60 -24.90 -13.44
CA LEU A 270 6.48 -24.15 -12.86
C LEU A 270 5.25 -24.11 -13.80
N GLY A 271 5.49 -24.11 -15.11
CA GLY A 271 4.43 -24.17 -16.13
C GLY A 271 3.93 -22.80 -16.59
N LYS A 272 3.26 -22.79 -17.76
CA LYS A 272 2.86 -21.54 -18.44
C LYS A 272 1.72 -20.80 -17.75
N SER A 273 0.86 -21.50 -17.01
CA SER A 273 -0.29 -20.93 -16.30
C SER A 273 0.10 -20.12 -15.06
N ALA A 274 1.33 -20.24 -14.60
CA ALA A 274 1.82 -19.47 -13.46
C ALA A 274 1.79 -17.97 -13.77
N SER A 275 1.42 -17.19 -12.77
CA SER A 275 1.46 -15.73 -12.80
C SER A 275 2.89 -15.21 -12.94
N VAL A 276 3.04 -13.94 -13.37
CA VAL A 276 4.34 -13.26 -13.41
C VAL A 276 4.97 -13.26 -12.00
N THR A 277 4.20 -12.98 -10.96
CA THR A 277 4.65 -13.02 -9.56
C THR A 277 5.27 -14.36 -9.18
N GLU A 278 4.60 -15.49 -9.45
CA GLU A 278 5.13 -16.82 -9.15
C GLU A 278 6.42 -17.13 -9.93
N LYS A 279 6.47 -16.71 -11.20
CA LYS A 279 7.66 -16.85 -12.05
C LYS A 279 8.85 -16.04 -11.50
N LEU A 280 8.62 -14.79 -11.11
CA LEU A 280 9.67 -13.92 -10.55
C LEU A 280 10.15 -14.41 -9.18
N LEU A 281 9.24 -14.87 -8.30
CA LEU A 281 9.60 -15.51 -7.04
C LEU A 281 10.45 -16.77 -7.27
N LYS A 282 10.11 -17.56 -8.31
CA LYS A 282 10.90 -18.74 -8.66
C LYS A 282 12.31 -18.38 -9.13
N ILE A 283 12.48 -17.27 -9.85
CA ILE A 283 13.80 -16.75 -10.25
C ILE A 283 14.60 -16.36 -9.00
N ALA A 284 13.99 -15.66 -8.04
CA ALA A 284 14.63 -15.28 -6.77
C ALA A 284 15.08 -16.52 -5.97
N ASP A 285 14.22 -17.54 -5.86
CA ASP A 285 14.56 -18.81 -5.19
C ASP A 285 15.79 -19.48 -5.82
N VAL A 286 15.85 -19.50 -7.16
CA VAL A 286 16.98 -20.08 -7.89
C VAL A 286 18.25 -19.26 -7.66
N LEU A 287 18.15 -17.93 -7.66
CA LEU A 287 19.27 -17.03 -7.40
C LEU A 287 19.91 -17.32 -6.03
N VAL A 288 19.12 -17.37 -4.97
CA VAL A 288 19.64 -17.62 -3.61
C VAL A 288 20.10 -19.05 -3.37
N SER A 289 19.61 -20.01 -4.16
CA SER A 289 20.12 -21.39 -4.13
C SER A 289 21.59 -21.48 -4.56
N VAL A 290 22.06 -20.50 -5.35
CA VAL A 290 23.42 -20.43 -5.90
C VAL A 290 24.26 -19.40 -5.16
N LYS A 291 23.72 -18.21 -4.86
CA LYS A 291 24.39 -17.13 -4.13
C LYS A 291 23.89 -17.10 -2.68
N LYS A 292 24.53 -17.91 -1.83
CA LYS A 292 24.11 -18.09 -0.42
C LYS A 292 24.49 -16.91 0.48
N ALA A 293 25.59 -16.22 0.17
CA ALA A 293 25.93 -14.97 0.85
C ALA A 293 24.83 -13.95 0.55
N TYR A 294 24.29 -13.31 1.58
CA TYR A 294 23.19 -12.34 1.49
C TYR A 294 21.82 -12.90 1.09
N LYS A 295 21.59 -14.22 1.26
CA LYS A 295 20.29 -14.86 0.96
C LYS A 295 19.08 -14.06 1.47
N ASP A 296 19.10 -13.59 2.71
CA ASP A 296 17.96 -12.90 3.31
C ASP A 296 17.71 -11.54 2.66
N ASP A 297 18.78 -10.83 2.28
CA ASP A 297 18.69 -9.55 1.57
C ASP A 297 18.17 -9.73 0.15
N THR A 298 18.70 -10.73 -0.57
CA THR A 298 18.21 -11.13 -1.90
C THR A 298 16.75 -11.58 -1.86
N LEU A 299 16.34 -12.37 -0.85
CA LEU A 299 14.92 -12.75 -0.75
C LEU A 299 14.01 -11.56 -0.43
N ALA A 300 14.51 -10.57 0.32
CA ALA A 300 13.77 -9.36 0.64
C ALA A 300 13.58 -8.47 -0.59
N ARG A 301 14.66 -8.15 -1.32
CA ARG A 301 14.66 -7.24 -2.48
C ARG A 301 13.95 -7.82 -3.69
N GLU A 302 14.44 -8.96 -4.18
CA GLU A 302 13.87 -9.62 -5.35
C GLU A 302 12.45 -10.12 -5.06
N GLY A 303 12.18 -10.54 -3.81
CA GLY A 303 10.84 -10.85 -3.36
C GLY A 303 9.91 -9.64 -3.31
N ALA A 304 10.41 -8.45 -2.95
CA ALA A 304 9.63 -7.22 -2.98
C ALA A 304 9.26 -6.83 -4.41
N ILE A 305 10.22 -6.91 -5.34
CA ILE A 305 9.98 -6.64 -6.75
C ILE A 305 8.99 -7.65 -7.33
N ALA A 306 9.22 -8.95 -7.10
CA ALA A 306 8.39 -10.02 -7.64
C ALA A 306 6.93 -9.92 -7.21
N ARG A 307 6.67 -9.53 -5.96
CA ARG A 307 5.30 -9.34 -5.44
C ARG A 307 4.72 -7.97 -5.80
N GLY A 308 5.55 -7.02 -6.21
CA GLY A 308 5.16 -5.61 -6.37
C GLY A 308 5.13 -4.84 -5.06
N TRP A 309 5.51 -5.47 -3.95
CA TRP A 309 5.60 -4.88 -2.62
C TRP A 309 6.46 -5.74 -1.69
N GLY A 310 7.05 -5.11 -0.67
CA GLY A 310 7.81 -5.82 0.36
C GLY A 310 8.68 -4.90 1.22
N LYS A 311 9.33 -5.49 2.22
CA LYS A 311 10.23 -4.79 3.14
C LYS A 311 11.68 -4.99 2.69
N VAL A 312 12.42 -3.90 2.50
CA VAL A 312 13.85 -3.91 2.17
C VAL A 312 14.56 -2.96 3.13
N HIS A 313 15.60 -3.44 3.81
CA HIS A 313 16.41 -2.67 4.78
C HIS A 313 15.60 -1.88 5.82
N GLY A 314 14.49 -2.45 6.28
CA GLY A 314 13.61 -1.80 7.27
C GLY A 314 12.51 -0.92 6.67
N ALA A 315 12.67 -0.46 5.42
CA ALA A 315 11.69 0.35 4.71
C ALA A 315 10.69 -0.52 3.95
N GLN A 316 9.46 -0.02 3.81
CA GLN A 316 8.38 -0.70 3.11
C GLN A 316 8.20 -0.11 1.70
N TYR A 317 8.04 -0.98 0.72
CA TYR A 317 7.96 -0.61 -0.69
C TYR A 317 6.70 -1.14 -1.35
N ARG A 318 6.13 -0.32 -2.23
CA ARG A 318 4.99 -0.65 -3.09
C ARG A 318 5.32 -0.14 -4.49
N LEU A 319 5.74 -1.02 -5.39
CA LEU A 319 6.34 -0.69 -6.69
C LEU A 319 5.46 0.24 -7.55
N ASN A 320 4.15 0.01 -7.60
CA ASN A 320 3.27 0.88 -8.37
C ASN A 320 3.15 2.31 -7.83
N GLY A 321 3.48 2.53 -6.55
CA GLY A 321 3.63 3.86 -5.95
C GLY A 321 4.97 4.54 -6.23
N TRP A 322 5.93 3.81 -6.82
CA TRP A 322 7.22 4.30 -7.30
C TRP A 322 7.21 4.54 -8.82
N GLY A 323 6.04 4.49 -9.44
CA GLY A 323 5.88 4.65 -10.87
C GLY A 323 6.18 3.38 -11.69
N ILE A 324 6.27 2.21 -11.07
CA ILE A 324 6.57 0.94 -11.75
C ILE A 324 5.29 0.15 -12.00
N GLU A 325 5.01 -0.24 -13.24
CA GLU A 325 3.87 -1.10 -13.54
C GLU A 325 4.05 -2.48 -12.88
N VAL A 326 3.03 -2.92 -12.15
CA VAL A 326 2.99 -4.25 -11.51
C VAL A 326 1.90 -5.07 -12.16
N GLN A 327 2.21 -6.30 -12.57
CA GLN A 327 1.20 -7.20 -13.13
C GLN A 327 0.27 -7.69 -12.03
N ASP A 328 -1.04 -7.64 -12.29
CA ASP A 328 -2.03 -8.14 -11.34
C ASP A 328 -1.90 -9.67 -11.27
N ALA A 329 -1.92 -10.21 -10.05
CA ALA A 329 -2.02 -11.65 -9.87
C ALA A 329 -3.35 -12.12 -10.49
N LYS A 330 -3.29 -12.92 -11.57
CA LYS A 330 -4.47 -13.56 -12.17
C LYS A 330 -5.05 -14.54 -11.17
N GLY A 331 -6.03 -14.10 -10.40
CA GLY A 331 -6.83 -14.94 -9.51
C GLY A 331 -8.00 -15.58 -10.25
N VAL A 332 -8.70 -16.49 -9.56
CA VAL A 332 -10.00 -17.04 -10.03
C VAL A 332 -11.06 -15.93 -10.19
N HIS A 333 -10.93 -14.87 -9.39
CA HIS A 333 -11.77 -13.68 -9.43
C HIS A 333 -10.91 -12.42 -9.58
N ASP A 334 -11.41 -11.45 -10.34
CA ASP A 334 -10.74 -10.17 -10.60
C ASP A 334 -10.88 -9.16 -9.45
N LEU A 335 -11.90 -9.33 -8.60
CA LEU A 335 -12.19 -8.48 -7.45
C LEU A 335 -11.80 -9.16 -6.13
N ALA A 336 -11.41 -8.37 -5.14
CA ALA A 336 -10.99 -8.82 -3.81
C ALA A 336 -12.04 -8.55 -2.71
N LEU A 337 -11.89 -9.24 -1.57
CA LEU A 337 -12.52 -8.87 -0.31
C LEU A 337 -11.67 -7.83 0.43
N GLY A 338 -12.27 -6.69 0.77
CA GLY A 338 -11.70 -5.72 1.72
C GLY A 338 -12.31 -5.87 3.11
N VAL A 339 -11.51 -5.73 4.16
CA VAL A 339 -12.00 -5.74 5.56
C VAL A 339 -11.45 -4.56 6.35
N LEU A 340 -12.34 -3.83 7.01
CA LEU A 340 -12.06 -2.75 7.94
C LEU A 340 -12.62 -3.10 9.32
N ALA A 341 -11.83 -3.81 10.15
CA ALA A 341 -12.29 -4.30 11.44
C ALA A 341 -11.65 -3.61 12.63
N PHE A 342 -12.44 -2.81 13.35
CA PHE A 342 -12.05 -2.15 14.60
C PHE A 342 -12.66 -2.81 15.85
N GLU A 343 -13.60 -3.75 15.70
CA GLU A 343 -14.31 -4.38 16.83
C GLU A 343 -13.66 -5.71 17.30
N PRO A 344 -13.30 -5.86 18.59
CA PRO A 344 -12.76 -7.10 19.15
C PRO A 344 -13.67 -8.31 19.25
N PHE A 345 -14.98 -8.15 19.26
CA PHE A 345 -15.90 -9.24 19.60
C PHE A 345 -16.56 -9.95 18.40
N GLN A 346 -16.09 -9.69 17.18
CA GLN A 346 -16.66 -10.22 15.93
C GLN A 346 -15.65 -10.97 15.06
N VAL A 347 -14.71 -11.65 15.68
CA VAL A 347 -13.63 -12.39 15.00
C VAL A 347 -14.20 -13.53 14.17
N ARG A 348 -15.16 -14.29 14.72
CA ARG A 348 -15.75 -15.43 14.03
C ARG A 348 -16.62 -14.96 12.85
N GLU A 349 -17.39 -13.89 13.01
CA GLU A 349 -18.13 -13.29 11.88
C GLU A 349 -17.20 -12.84 10.75
N GLN A 350 -16.05 -12.23 11.07
CA GLN A 350 -15.03 -11.86 10.06
C GLN A 350 -14.49 -13.08 9.30
N LEU A 351 -14.20 -14.17 10.01
CA LEU A 351 -13.74 -15.42 9.41
C LEU A 351 -14.82 -16.05 8.54
N THR A 352 -16.07 -16.08 9.00
CA THR A 352 -17.22 -16.55 8.23
C THR A 352 -17.40 -15.74 6.95
N LEU A 353 -17.30 -14.41 7.03
CA LEU A 353 -17.35 -13.53 5.85
C LEU A 353 -16.24 -13.88 4.85
N ALA A 354 -14.99 -13.98 5.31
CA ALA A 354 -13.85 -14.26 4.45
C ALA A 354 -13.93 -15.65 3.78
N HIS A 355 -14.46 -16.65 4.49
CA HIS A 355 -14.72 -17.98 3.94
C HIS A 355 -15.88 -18.00 2.94
N ALA A 356 -16.98 -17.29 3.21
CA ALA A 356 -18.13 -17.30 2.30
C ALA A 356 -17.89 -16.44 1.04
N ALA A 357 -17.08 -15.39 1.15
CA ALA A 357 -16.74 -14.52 0.03
C ALA A 357 -15.92 -15.22 -1.08
N ARG A 358 -15.26 -16.35 -0.78
CA ARG A 358 -14.40 -17.10 -1.72
C ARG A 358 -15.08 -17.49 -3.03
N ALA A 359 -16.39 -17.66 -3.01
CA ALA A 359 -17.18 -18.05 -4.18
C ALA A 359 -17.52 -16.87 -5.12
N LEU A 360 -17.29 -15.64 -4.67
CA LEU A 360 -17.72 -14.40 -5.35
C LEU A 360 -16.57 -13.46 -5.66
N VAL A 361 -15.53 -13.45 -4.81
CA VAL A 361 -14.35 -12.60 -4.90
C VAL A 361 -13.12 -13.37 -4.45
N ASN A 362 -11.92 -12.85 -4.77
CA ASN A 362 -10.69 -13.37 -4.23
C ASN A 362 -10.61 -13.03 -2.73
N PRO A 363 -10.63 -14.05 -1.84
CA PRO A 363 -10.56 -13.88 -0.39
C PRO A 363 -9.14 -13.71 0.11
N GLU A 364 -8.11 -13.78 -0.76
CA GLU A 364 -6.74 -13.42 -0.43
C GLU A 364 -6.74 -11.94 -0.12
N ILE A 365 -7.13 -11.63 1.10
CA ILE A 365 -6.81 -10.39 1.76
C ILE A 365 -5.30 -10.31 1.67
N ALA A 366 -4.77 -9.27 1.04
CA ALA A 366 -3.32 -9.09 0.86
C ALA A 366 -2.64 -9.49 2.17
N VAL A 367 -1.97 -10.64 2.14
CA VAL A 367 -1.43 -11.25 3.35
C VAL A 367 -0.24 -10.37 3.68
N LEU A 368 -0.49 -9.39 4.54
CA LEU A 368 0.55 -8.58 5.11
C LEU A 368 1.58 -9.54 5.67
N ASN A 369 2.75 -9.57 5.04
CA ASN A 369 3.82 -10.44 5.49
C ASN A 369 4.10 -10.12 6.96
N ALA A 370 4.36 -11.15 7.76
CA ALA A 370 4.78 -11.01 9.16
C ALA A 370 5.97 -10.04 9.22
N GLY A 371 5.74 -8.79 9.62
CA GLY A 371 6.73 -7.71 9.58
C GLY A 371 6.29 -6.40 8.89
N ALA A 372 5.12 -6.38 8.23
CA ALA A 372 4.48 -5.15 7.74
C ALA A 372 4.04 -4.20 8.88
N TRP A 373 3.78 -4.78 10.06
CA TRP A 373 3.46 -4.09 11.29
C TRP A 373 4.56 -4.31 12.34
N PRO A 374 4.76 -3.38 13.30
CA PRO A 374 5.56 -3.66 14.49
C PRO A 374 4.97 -4.88 15.22
N THR A 375 5.82 -5.78 15.71
CA THR A 375 5.40 -6.96 16.46
C THR A 375 4.46 -6.53 17.60
N GLY A 376 3.23 -7.03 17.60
CA GLY A 376 2.21 -6.70 18.62
C GLY A 376 1.26 -5.55 18.29
N ASN A 377 1.45 -4.80 17.19
CA ASN A 377 0.74 -3.53 16.98
C ASN A 377 -0.04 -3.36 15.65
N GLY A 378 -0.36 -4.44 14.92
CA GLY A 378 -1.52 -4.39 14.02
C GLY A 378 -1.61 -5.46 12.96
N THR A 379 -2.86 -5.76 12.62
CA THR A 379 -3.32 -6.95 11.92
C THR A 379 -2.89 -8.24 12.60
N GLU A 380 -3.71 -8.68 13.55
CA GLU A 380 -3.76 -10.13 13.80
C GLU A 380 -4.27 -10.78 12.52
N LEU A 381 -3.41 -11.52 11.82
CA LEU A 381 -3.86 -12.51 10.83
C LEU A 381 -4.70 -13.52 11.62
N LEU A 382 -6.00 -13.27 11.70
CA LEU A 382 -6.93 -14.18 12.33
C LEU A 382 -6.97 -15.42 11.46
N VAL A 383 -6.28 -16.48 11.87
CA VAL A 383 -6.23 -17.75 11.15
C VAL A 383 -7.25 -18.70 11.75
N SER A 384 -8.21 -19.15 10.93
CA SER A 384 -8.95 -20.39 11.17
C SER A 384 -8.39 -21.49 10.30
N ASN A 385 -8.29 -22.71 10.85
CA ASN A 385 -7.92 -23.94 10.12
C ASN A 385 -9.13 -24.88 9.95
N GLU A 386 -10.35 -24.37 10.09
CA GLU A 386 -11.55 -25.18 9.89
C GLU A 386 -11.58 -25.76 8.47
N GLY A 387 -11.78 -27.07 8.36
CA GLY A 387 -11.77 -27.78 7.06
C GLY A 387 -10.39 -27.93 6.42
N GLY A 388 -9.29 -27.55 7.09
CA GLY A 388 -7.92 -27.64 6.54
C GLY A 388 -7.52 -26.47 5.66
N GLU A 389 -8.38 -25.47 5.48
CA GLU A 389 -8.09 -24.26 4.72
C GLU A 389 -7.77 -23.09 5.68
N THR A 390 -6.69 -22.35 5.41
CA THR A 390 -6.32 -21.14 6.16
C THR A 390 -7.13 -19.95 5.63
N THR A 391 -7.92 -19.29 6.49
CA THR A 391 -8.59 -18.02 6.20
C THR A 391 -8.00 -16.93 7.10
N MET A 392 -7.64 -15.77 6.54
CA MET A 392 -7.01 -14.65 7.25
C MET A 392 -7.92 -13.42 7.24
N SER A 393 -7.91 -12.59 8.30
CA SER A 393 -8.62 -11.30 8.40
C SER A 393 -7.66 -10.15 8.74
N LEU A 394 -7.95 -8.93 8.26
CA LEU A 394 -7.26 -7.69 8.64
C LEU A 394 -7.96 -7.03 9.83
N SER A 395 -7.24 -6.90 10.94
CA SER A 395 -7.76 -6.29 12.15
C SER A 395 -6.98 -5.05 12.59
N TYR A 396 -7.68 -3.93 12.75
CA TYR A 396 -7.15 -2.66 13.27
C TYR A 396 -7.32 -2.53 14.79
N ARG A 397 -7.76 -3.59 15.47
CA ARG A 397 -7.98 -3.62 16.93
C ARG A 397 -6.78 -3.15 17.76
N PRO A 398 -5.52 -3.38 17.37
CA PRO A 398 -4.40 -2.85 18.15
C PRO A 398 -4.42 -1.33 18.30
N LEU A 399 -5.01 -0.57 17.36
CA LEU A 399 -5.20 0.88 17.49
C LEU A 399 -6.12 1.30 18.65
N LEU A 400 -6.85 0.35 19.24
CA LEU A 400 -7.67 0.57 20.44
C LEU A 400 -6.84 0.56 21.74
N SER A 401 -5.57 0.16 21.67
CA SER A 401 -4.68 0.16 22.82
C SER A 401 -3.86 1.46 22.91
N PRO A 402 -3.76 2.10 24.08
CA PRO A 402 -2.85 3.24 24.29
C PRO A 402 -1.38 2.89 24.05
N SER A 403 -1.00 1.61 24.11
CA SER A 403 0.35 1.12 23.85
C SER A 403 0.79 1.23 22.38
N THR A 404 -0.11 1.65 21.48
CA THR A 404 0.16 1.80 20.03
C THR A 404 0.18 3.26 19.60
N SER A 405 0.51 4.17 20.51
CA SER A 405 0.47 5.62 20.24
C SER A 405 1.41 6.04 19.11
N ASP A 406 2.49 5.30 18.89
CA ASP A 406 3.47 5.49 17.83
C ASP A 406 2.98 5.07 16.43
N VAL A 407 1.93 4.25 16.32
CA VAL A 407 1.48 3.66 15.05
C VAL A 407 0.86 4.67 14.08
N LEU A 408 0.11 5.65 14.62
CA LEU A 408 -0.44 6.79 13.86
C LEU A 408 0.39 8.07 14.01
N GLY A 409 1.57 7.96 14.65
CA GLY A 409 2.43 9.08 15.05
C GLY A 409 3.08 9.83 13.87
N PRO A 410 4.18 10.58 14.08
CA PRO A 410 4.70 11.54 13.10
C PRO A 410 5.16 10.92 11.77
N ASP A 411 5.40 9.61 11.74
CA ASP A 411 5.73 8.87 10.52
C ASP A 411 4.91 7.58 10.42
N PRO A 412 3.63 7.65 9.99
CA PRO A 412 2.75 6.49 9.93
C PRO A 412 2.98 5.67 8.65
N GLN A 413 4.17 5.76 8.03
CA GLN A 413 4.45 5.22 6.69
C GLN A 413 4.20 3.72 6.58
N ALA A 414 4.61 2.94 7.60
CA ALA A 414 4.40 1.50 7.60
C ALA A 414 2.91 1.14 7.56
N LEU A 415 2.09 1.80 8.39
CA LEU A 415 0.65 1.58 8.43
C LEU A 415 -0.03 2.08 7.14
N ASN A 416 0.35 3.26 6.65
CA ASN A 416 -0.20 3.81 5.42
C ASN A 416 0.03 2.85 4.25
N LEU A 417 1.23 2.29 4.14
CA LEU A 417 1.56 1.36 3.08
C LEU A 417 0.83 0.03 3.23
N ALA A 418 0.74 -0.53 4.43
CA ALA A 418 0.01 -1.77 4.70
C ALA A 418 -1.48 -1.65 4.32
N ILE A 419 -2.10 -0.51 4.64
CA ILE A 419 -3.47 -0.20 4.21
C ILE A 419 -3.53 -0.04 2.69
N ALA A 420 -2.63 0.74 2.11
CA ALA A 420 -2.60 0.97 0.67
C ALA A 420 -2.35 -0.32 -0.13
N GLU A 421 -1.67 -1.31 0.45
CA GLU A 421 -1.49 -2.67 -0.08
C GLU A 421 -2.78 -3.47 0.00
N SER A 422 -3.42 -3.50 1.18
CA SER A 422 -4.69 -4.19 1.44
C SER A 422 -5.79 -3.77 0.46
N PHE A 423 -5.74 -2.51 0.02
CA PHE A 423 -6.69 -1.91 -0.93
C PHE A 423 -6.05 -1.56 -2.28
N SER A 424 -4.91 -2.17 -2.62
CA SER A 424 -4.25 -1.96 -3.92
C SER A 424 -4.99 -2.63 -5.07
N ARG A 425 -5.70 -3.73 -4.77
CA ARG A 425 -6.55 -4.45 -5.71
C ARG A 425 -7.95 -3.86 -5.74
N PRO A 426 -8.66 -3.94 -6.87
CA PRO A 426 -10.09 -3.65 -6.93
C PRO A 426 -10.86 -4.48 -5.90
N VAL A 427 -11.57 -3.82 -4.99
CA VAL A 427 -12.38 -4.48 -3.96
C VAL A 427 -13.80 -4.62 -4.48
N GLY A 428 -14.34 -5.84 -4.48
CA GLY A 428 -15.73 -6.10 -4.86
C GLY A 428 -16.68 -6.14 -3.67
N ILE A 429 -16.23 -6.71 -2.55
CA ILE A 429 -16.98 -6.80 -1.29
C ILE A 429 -16.17 -6.12 -0.20
N LEU A 430 -16.81 -5.25 0.59
CA LEU A 430 -16.19 -4.59 1.75
C LEU A 430 -16.94 -4.95 3.04
N GLY A 431 -16.25 -5.62 3.97
CA GLY A 431 -16.74 -5.82 5.34
C GLY A 431 -16.24 -4.72 6.27
N VAL A 432 -17.14 -4.04 6.98
CA VAL A 432 -16.80 -2.99 7.95
C VAL A 432 -17.30 -3.41 9.32
N PHE A 433 -16.39 -3.61 10.29
CA PHE A 433 -16.71 -4.10 11.63
C PHE A 433 -16.37 -3.03 12.67
N GLY A 434 -17.37 -2.60 13.43
CA GLY A 434 -17.25 -1.51 14.40
C GLY A 434 -18.57 -0.80 14.61
N GLN A 435 -18.66 0.00 15.66
CA GLN A 435 -19.86 0.78 15.96
C GLN A 435 -19.97 1.96 15.00
N SER A 436 -21.12 2.12 14.34
CA SER A 436 -21.46 3.40 13.72
C SER A 436 -22.14 4.24 14.80
N VAL A 437 -21.46 5.28 15.26
CA VAL A 437 -22.03 6.18 16.26
C VAL A 437 -22.81 7.25 15.52
N SER A 438 -24.14 7.23 15.65
CA SER A 438 -24.95 8.43 15.38
C SER A 438 -24.58 9.44 16.45
N LEU A 439 -23.82 10.46 16.09
CA LEU A 439 -23.36 11.45 17.05
C LEU A 439 -23.52 12.84 16.45
N ALA A 440 -24.11 13.70 17.26
CA ALA A 440 -24.08 15.17 17.16
C ALA A 440 -22.64 15.73 17.35
N VAL A 441 -21.65 15.06 16.77
CA VAL A 441 -20.23 15.42 16.77
C VAL A 441 -19.92 16.10 15.42
N VAL A 442 -18.98 17.03 15.46
CA VAL A 442 -18.65 17.97 14.37
C VAL A 442 -18.20 17.29 13.06
N THR A 443 -17.81 16.02 13.09
CA THR A 443 -17.33 15.25 11.92
C THR A 443 -18.14 13.96 11.68
N PRO A 444 -18.55 13.67 10.43
CA PRO A 444 -19.20 12.42 10.07
C PRO A 444 -18.27 11.22 10.27
N ARG A 445 -18.70 10.25 11.08
CA ARG A 445 -17.94 9.03 11.37
C ARG A 445 -18.46 7.86 10.55
N LEU A 446 -17.56 7.11 9.90
CA LEU A 446 -17.91 5.92 9.12
C LEU A 446 -17.94 4.65 9.97
N VAL A 447 -17.00 4.49 10.89
CA VAL A 447 -16.89 3.34 11.78
C VAL A 447 -16.01 3.70 12.98
N VAL A 448 -16.36 3.19 14.16
CA VAL A 448 -15.58 3.37 15.39
C VAL A 448 -15.55 2.06 16.19
N GLY A 449 -14.37 1.54 16.50
CA GLY A 449 -14.19 0.52 17.52
C GLY A 449 -13.91 1.15 18.89
N ARG A 450 -14.32 0.46 19.95
CA ARG A 450 -13.99 0.82 21.34
C ARG A 450 -13.31 -0.35 22.03
N GLY A 451 -12.13 -0.11 22.58
CA GLY A 451 -11.43 -1.04 23.45
C GLY A 451 -11.53 -0.64 24.93
N PRO A 452 -10.93 -1.41 25.84
CA PRO A 452 -10.96 -1.14 27.28
C PRO A 452 -10.37 0.21 27.67
N LEU A 453 -9.44 0.73 26.87
CA LEU A 453 -8.65 1.94 27.17
C LEU A 453 -8.65 2.97 26.04
N GLY A 454 -9.46 2.77 24.99
CA GLY A 454 -9.71 3.84 24.03
C GLY A 454 -10.55 3.49 22.82
N TYR A 455 -10.50 4.33 21.79
CA TYR A 455 -11.29 4.18 20.57
C TYR A 455 -10.46 4.47 19.32
N ALA A 456 -10.82 3.87 18.19
CA ALA A 456 -10.21 4.11 16.90
C ALA A 456 -11.26 3.94 15.79
N GLY A 457 -11.05 4.53 14.63
CA GLY A 457 -12.06 4.47 13.58
C GLY A 457 -11.68 5.19 12.31
N LEU A 458 -12.68 5.41 11.46
CA LEU A 458 -12.60 6.17 10.23
C LEU A 458 -13.58 7.33 10.24
N ASP A 459 -13.08 8.52 9.89
CA ASP A 459 -13.85 9.75 9.73
C ASP A 459 -13.74 10.27 8.29
N ILE A 460 -14.75 10.99 7.83
CA ILE A 460 -14.70 11.79 6.61
C ILE A 460 -14.50 13.25 6.98
N LYS A 461 -13.43 13.87 6.49
CA LYS A 461 -13.20 15.31 6.63
C LYS A 461 -14.14 16.10 5.71
N ALA A 462 -14.39 17.36 6.05
CA ALA A 462 -15.23 18.26 5.23
C ALA A 462 -14.73 18.40 3.78
N ASP A 463 -13.44 18.15 3.57
CA ASP A 463 -12.78 18.19 2.27
C ASP A 463 -12.83 16.83 1.52
N GLY A 464 -13.62 15.88 2.03
CA GLY A 464 -13.78 14.54 1.47
C GLY A 464 -12.62 13.59 1.76
N GLY A 465 -11.63 13.97 2.59
CA GLY A 465 -10.56 13.09 3.02
C GLY A 465 -11.05 11.95 3.91
N LEU A 466 -10.57 10.73 3.66
CA LEU A 466 -10.81 9.57 4.52
C LEU A 466 -9.67 9.47 5.54
N MET A 467 -10.00 9.65 6.82
CA MET A 467 -9.04 9.69 7.90
C MET A 467 -9.21 8.49 8.81
N MET A 468 -8.13 7.75 9.04
CA MET A 468 -8.03 6.86 10.18
C MET A 468 -7.67 7.67 11.41
N PHE A 469 -8.26 7.35 12.56
CA PHE A 469 -7.96 8.02 13.82
C PHE A 469 -7.92 7.05 14.99
N ARG A 470 -7.25 7.46 16.07
CA ARG A 470 -7.34 6.83 17.40
C ARG A 470 -7.65 7.86 18.48
N GLN A 471 -7.93 7.38 19.69
CA GLN A 471 -8.05 8.23 20.85
C GLN A 471 -6.74 8.96 21.07
N ARG A 472 -6.86 10.27 21.16
CA ARG A 472 -5.72 11.16 21.37
C ARG A 472 -5.30 11.17 22.84
N LEU A 473 -4.01 11.03 23.12
CA LEU A 473 -3.41 11.33 24.42
C LEU A 473 -3.45 12.84 24.68
N VAL A 474 -3.47 13.26 25.95
CA VAL A 474 -3.48 14.70 26.28
C VAL A 474 -2.19 15.40 25.83
N THR A 475 -1.09 14.66 25.74
CA THR A 475 0.26 15.17 25.48
C THR A 475 0.63 15.28 24.01
N GLU A 476 -0.20 14.80 23.08
CA GLU A 476 0.14 14.74 21.65
C GLU A 476 -0.66 15.74 20.81
N ALA A 477 -0.12 16.10 19.65
CA ALA A 477 -0.82 16.97 18.72
C ALA A 477 -2.04 16.25 18.12
N ALA A 478 -3.04 17.01 17.65
CA ALA A 478 -4.21 16.41 17.01
C ALA A 478 -3.84 15.55 15.79
N ASP A 479 -2.84 15.99 15.03
CA ASP A 479 -2.40 15.32 13.82
C ASP A 479 -1.68 13.99 14.12
N ASP A 480 -1.07 13.82 15.31
CA ASP A 480 -0.34 12.61 15.72
C ASP A 480 -1.27 11.41 16.04
N ALA A 481 -2.58 11.66 16.12
CA ALA A 481 -3.59 10.63 16.37
C ALA A 481 -4.45 10.34 15.14
N SER A 482 -4.05 10.85 13.96
CA SER A 482 -4.80 10.69 12.72
C SER A 482 -3.89 10.44 11.53
N MET A 483 -4.36 9.64 10.59
CA MET A 483 -3.64 9.35 9.36
C MET A 483 -4.59 9.38 8.18
N ASP A 484 -4.22 10.11 7.14
CA ASP A 484 -4.95 10.12 5.88
C ASP A 484 -4.72 8.80 5.13
N ILE A 485 -5.82 8.12 4.79
CA ILE A 485 -5.85 6.84 4.06
C ILE A 485 -6.68 6.95 2.77
N ALA A 486 -6.88 8.17 2.26
CA ALA A 486 -7.70 8.43 1.08
C ALA A 486 -7.29 7.63 -0.17
N ASP A 487 -6.03 7.19 -0.25
CA ASP A 487 -5.48 6.35 -1.32
C ASP A 487 -6.27 5.05 -1.53
N ILE A 488 -6.93 4.50 -0.49
CA ILE A 488 -7.70 3.23 -0.63
C ILE A 488 -8.94 3.37 -1.50
N ARG A 489 -9.44 4.59 -1.71
CA ARG A 489 -10.67 4.83 -2.50
C ARG A 489 -10.51 4.37 -3.95
N ALA A 490 -9.29 4.39 -4.48
CA ALA A 490 -8.99 3.84 -5.80
C ALA A 490 -9.27 2.33 -5.88
N GLY A 491 -8.93 1.56 -4.84
CA GLY A 491 -9.29 0.14 -4.73
C GLY A 491 -10.78 -0.07 -4.51
N LEU A 492 -11.43 0.82 -3.76
CA LEU A 492 -12.87 0.75 -3.47
C LEU A 492 -13.78 1.17 -4.63
N ARG A 493 -13.24 1.72 -5.74
CA ARG A 493 -14.04 2.14 -6.90
C ARG A 493 -14.85 1.00 -7.56
N SER A 494 -14.41 -0.24 -7.36
CA SER A 494 -15.07 -1.44 -7.88
C SER A 494 -15.99 -2.10 -6.86
N CYS A 495 -16.22 -1.45 -5.71
CA CYS A 495 -17.00 -2.02 -4.63
C CYS A 495 -18.48 -2.11 -5.04
N GLN A 496 -19.01 -3.33 -5.00
CA GLN A 496 -20.37 -3.66 -5.38
C GLN A 496 -21.27 -3.90 -4.16
N LEU A 497 -20.67 -4.33 -3.04
CA LEU A 497 -21.39 -4.72 -1.84
C LEU A 497 -20.60 -4.31 -0.59
N ILE A 498 -21.26 -3.61 0.33
CA ILE A 498 -20.72 -3.25 1.64
C ILE A 498 -21.57 -3.93 2.73
N LEU A 499 -20.93 -4.65 3.64
CA LEU A 499 -21.55 -5.22 4.83
C LEU A 499 -21.11 -4.43 6.06
N LEU A 500 -22.05 -3.73 6.69
CA LEU A 500 -21.81 -2.91 7.88
C LEU A 500 -22.18 -3.69 9.16
N PHE A 501 -21.18 -4.27 9.80
CA PHE A 501 -21.26 -4.94 11.09
C PHE A 501 -21.11 -3.93 12.24
N GLY A 502 -22.13 -3.09 12.38
CA GLY A 502 -22.15 -1.99 13.35
C GLY A 502 -23.54 -1.57 13.76
N SER A 503 -23.68 -1.07 14.99
CA SER A 503 -24.87 -0.32 15.42
C SER A 503 -25.07 0.91 14.54
N ASN A 504 -26.30 1.34 14.28
CA ASN A 504 -26.66 2.48 13.40
C ASN A 504 -25.94 2.49 12.03
N GLY A 505 -25.64 1.33 11.47
CA GLY A 505 -25.00 1.25 10.16
C GLY A 505 -25.85 1.89 9.06
N ILE A 506 -27.17 1.68 9.11
CA ILE A 506 -28.15 2.18 8.13
C ILE A 506 -29.17 3.09 8.82
N GLU A 507 -29.67 4.08 8.08
CA GLU A 507 -30.68 5.02 8.57
C GLU A 507 -32.03 4.35 8.89
N SER A 508 -32.73 4.88 9.90
CA SER A 508 -34.07 4.41 10.28
C SER A 508 -35.19 4.98 9.39
N GLY A 509 -34.89 6.04 8.63
CA GLY A 509 -35.83 6.71 7.74
C GLY A 509 -35.10 7.57 6.70
N ALA A 510 -35.80 7.92 5.63
CA ALA A 510 -35.24 8.66 4.51
C ALA A 510 -34.64 10.01 4.94
N GLY A 511 -33.48 10.35 4.40
CA GLY A 511 -32.81 11.64 4.63
C GLY A 511 -32.06 11.77 5.96
N GLN A 512 -32.06 10.75 6.81
CA GLN A 512 -31.22 10.75 8.01
C GLN A 512 -29.77 10.37 7.67
N PRO A 513 -28.76 11.05 8.24
CA PRO A 513 -27.37 10.65 8.07
C PRO A 513 -27.11 9.29 8.74
N SER A 514 -26.43 8.40 8.01
CA SER A 514 -26.00 7.08 8.47
C SER A 514 -24.61 6.77 7.93
N ALA A 515 -23.90 5.82 8.54
CA ALA A 515 -22.63 5.37 8.00
C ALA A 515 -22.78 4.78 6.59
N GLY A 516 -23.87 4.05 6.32
CA GLY A 516 -24.16 3.49 5.00
C GLY A 516 -24.32 4.53 3.91
N ARG A 517 -25.03 5.62 4.20
CA ARG A 517 -25.17 6.74 3.27
C ARG A 517 -23.83 7.45 3.05
N LEU A 518 -23.07 7.71 4.12
CA LEU A 518 -21.75 8.33 4.04
C LEU A 518 -20.76 7.48 3.22
N TRP A 519 -20.75 6.16 3.38
CA TRP A 519 -19.93 5.25 2.56
C TRP A 519 -20.28 5.37 1.08
N ARG A 520 -21.56 5.46 0.74
CA ARG A 520 -21.99 5.63 -0.65
C ARG A 520 -21.61 6.99 -1.20
N GLU A 521 -21.85 8.06 -0.46
CA GLU A 521 -21.47 9.42 -0.85
C GLU A 521 -19.96 9.54 -1.05
N LEU A 522 -19.16 8.88 -0.21
CA LEU A 522 -17.71 8.81 -0.34
C LEU A 522 -17.25 8.12 -1.63
N LEU A 523 -17.94 7.04 -2.03
CA LEU A 523 -17.56 6.18 -3.14
C LEU A 523 -18.20 6.56 -4.48
N PHE A 524 -19.33 7.28 -4.46
CA PHE A 524 -20.06 7.69 -5.65
C PHE A 524 -19.21 8.48 -6.67
N PRO A 525 -18.35 9.46 -6.26
CA PRO A 525 -17.46 10.15 -7.19
C PRO A 525 -16.45 9.24 -7.91
N PHE A 526 -16.21 8.04 -7.38
CA PHE A 526 -15.33 7.02 -7.96
C PHE A 526 -16.07 6.06 -8.91
N GLY A 527 -17.37 6.27 -9.14
CA GLY A 527 -18.22 5.44 -9.99
C GLY A 527 -18.79 4.20 -9.28
N ALA A 528 -18.49 4.01 -8.00
CA ALA A 528 -19.05 2.92 -7.20
C ALA A 528 -20.46 3.29 -6.71
N SER A 529 -21.41 2.36 -6.89
CA SER A 529 -22.73 2.44 -6.26
C SER A 529 -23.04 1.10 -5.59
N PRO A 530 -22.41 0.82 -4.44
CA PRO A 530 -22.57 -0.46 -3.77
C PRO A 530 -23.97 -0.60 -3.17
N ILE A 531 -24.45 -1.84 -3.12
CA ILE A 531 -25.51 -2.22 -2.18
C ILE A 531 -24.89 -2.19 -0.78
N VAL A 532 -25.53 -1.53 0.17
CA VAL A 532 -25.07 -1.49 1.56
C VAL A 532 -26.07 -2.26 2.41
N VAL A 533 -25.60 -3.28 3.13
CA VAL A 533 -26.42 -4.06 4.05
C VAL A 533 -25.90 -3.90 5.48
N GLY A 534 -26.81 -3.95 6.45
CA GLY A 534 -26.47 -3.82 7.86
C GLY A 534 -27.72 -3.73 8.74
N TRP A 535 -27.63 -2.92 9.78
CA TRP A 535 -28.69 -2.72 10.77
C TRP A 535 -28.95 -1.25 11.03
N PHE A 536 -30.20 -0.93 11.37
CA PHE A 536 -30.56 0.36 11.99
C PHE A 536 -30.75 0.18 13.50
N GLY A 537 -30.63 1.27 14.26
CA GLY A 537 -30.86 1.28 15.70
C GLY A 537 -29.59 1.22 16.56
N VAL A 538 -29.76 1.60 17.84
CA VAL A 538 -28.66 1.90 18.77
C VAL A 538 -28.06 0.66 19.42
N ALA A 539 -28.85 -0.41 19.54
CA ALA A 539 -28.30 -1.68 20.00
C ALA A 539 -28.03 -2.55 18.79
N CYS A 540 -26.82 -3.08 18.84
CA CYS A 540 -26.50 -4.45 18.47
C CYS A 540 -25.63 -4.62 17.25
N VAL A 541 -24.56 -5.30 17.55
CA VAL A 541 -23.55 -5.85 16.68
C VAL A 541 -23.61 -7.35 16.97
N PRO A 542 -23.67 -8.25 15.98
CA PRO A 542 -23.65 -9.69 16.21
C PRO A 542 -22.46 -10.04 17.13
N ARG A 543 -22.71 -10.75 18.23
CA ARG A 543 -21.66 -11.16 19.17
C ARG A 543 -21.22 -12.58 18.88
N ASP A 544 -19.90 -12.79 18.81
CA ASP A 544 -19.33 -14.14 18.63
C ASP A 544 -19.75 -15.12 19.74
N ALA A 545 -19.99 -14.62 20.95
CA ALA A 545 -20.38 -15.43 22.12
C ALA A 545 -21.71 -16.16 21.93
N ASP A 546 -22.60 -15.62 21.09
CA ASP A 546 -23.90 -16.19 20.80
C ASP A 546 -23.84 -17.19 19.62
N ALA A 547 -22.68 -17.31 18.95
CA ALA A 547 -22.43 -18.21 17.81
C ALA A 547 -23.45 -18.12 16.66
N GLN A 548 -24.04 -16.94 16.47
CA GLN A 548 -24.99 -16.64 15.40
C GLN A 548 -24.31 -15.75 14.36
N PHE A 549 -23.95 -16.34 13.21
CA PHE A 549 -23.22 -15.66 12.14
C PHE A 549 -24.06 -15.51 10.87
N VAL A 550 -24.11 -14.33 10.27
CA VAL A 550 -25.06 -14.03 9.17
C VAL A 550 -24.41 -13.98 7.80
N SER A 551 -23.15 -13.55 7.71
CA SER A 551 -22.40 -13.40 6.46
C SER A 551 -22.38 -14.66 5.61
N GLY A 552 -22.19 -15.82 6.22
CA GLY A 552 -22.16 -17.11 5.53
C GLY A 552 -23.48 -17.39 4.81
N THR A 553 -24.58 -17.44 5.58
CA THR A 553 -25.93 -17.65 5.05
C THR A 553 -26.30 -16.60 4.01
N PHE A 554 -25.91 -15.35 4.21
CA PHE A 554 -26.18 -14.28 3.26
C PHE A 554 -25.45 -14.48 1.93
N LEU A 555 -24.12 -14.69 1.94
CA LEU A 555 -23.34 -14.81 0.71
C LEU A 555 -23.66 -16.11 -0.05
N ASP A 556 -24.00 -17.19 0.65
CA ASP A 556 -24.53 -18.41 0.03
C ASP A 556 -25.83 -18.13 -0.73
N ARG A 557 -26.74 -17.33 -0.15
CA ARG A 557 -27.98 -16.92 -0.81
C ARG A 557 -27.69 -16.05 -2.03
N VAL A 558 -26.78 -15.08 -1.92
CA VAL A 558 -26.36 -14.22 -3.05
C VAL A 558 -25.78 -15.06 -4.18
N ARG A 559 -24.91 -16.01 -3.87
CA ARG A 559 -24.31 -16.91 -4.86
C ARG A 559 -25.35 -17.77 -5.59
N ASN A 560 -26.42 -18.15 -4.90
CA ASN A 560 -27.49 -18.98 -5.46
C ASN A 560 -28.52 -18.21 -6.29
N ILE A 561 -28.47 -16.87 -6.33
CA ILE A 561 -29.33 -16.06 -7.22
C ILE A 561 -28.97 -16.38 -8.68
N ASP A 562 -27.68 -16.34 -9.02
CA ASP A 562 -27.14 -16.78 -10.29
C ASP A 562 -25.72 -17.33 -10.08
N THR A 563 -25.58 -18.65 -10.18
CA THR A 563 -24.32 -19.36 -9.93
C THR A 563 -23.25 -19.14 -11.01
N LYS A 564 -23.60 -18.48 -12.12
CA LYS A 564 -22.65 -18.15 -13.20
C LYS A 564 -22.29 -16.67 -13.24
N ALA A 565 -23.07 -15.82 -12.57
CA ALA A 565 -22.82 -14.40 -12.50
C ALA A 565 -21.61 -14.06 -11.61
N THR A 566 -20.89 -13.01 -12.00
CA THR A 566 -19.91 -12.35 -11.14
C THR A 566 -20.61 -11.53 -10.05
N ILE A 567 -19.90 -11.06 -9.02
CA ILE A 567 -20.50 -10.15 -8.04
C ILE A 567 -20.96 -8.83 -8.67
N GLU A 568 -20.28 -8.35 -9.72
CA GLU A 568 -20.70 -7.17 -10.49
C GLU A 568 -22.03 -7.43 -11.20
N ASP A 569 -22.15 -8.56 -11.89
CA ASP A 569 -23.39 -8.98 -12.56
C ASP A 569 -24.54 -9.14 -11.57
N LEU A 570 -24.29 -9.82 -10.44
CA LEU A 570 -25.28 -10.05 -9.39
C LEU A 570 -25.81 -8.73 -8.85
N CYS A 571 -24.93 -7.81 -8.45
CA CYS A 571 -25.36 -6.53 -7.92
C CYS A 571 -26.07 -5.68 -8.98
N ALA A 572 -25.60 -5.69 -10.24
CA ALA A 572 -26.19 -4.89 -11.31
C ALA A 572 -27.59 -5.39 -11.74
N LYS A 573 -27.80 -6.71 -11.80
CA LYS A 573 -29.03 -7.32 -12.34
C LYS A 573 -30.03 -7.75 -11.27
N HIS A 574 -29.55 -8.04 -10.06
CA HIS A 574 -30.33 -8.69 -9.00
C HIS A 574 -30.29 -7.94 -7.67
N GLY A 575 -30.22 -6.60 -7.73
CA GLY A 575 -30.06 -5.77 -6.53
C GLY A 575 -31.19 -5.94 -5.50
N ALA A 576 -32.44 -6.06 -5.96
CA ALA A 576 -33.58 -6.27 -5.07
C ALA A 576 -33.55 -7.67 -4.42
N GLU A 577 -33.19 -8.71 -5.18
CA GLU A 577 -33.06 -10.06 -4.67
C GLU A 577 -31.93 -10.19 -3.65
N ILE A 578 -30.81 -9.46 -3.84
CA ILE A 578 -29.73 -9.38 -2.85
C ILE A 578 -30.22 -8.73 -1.55
N VAL A 579 -31.00 -7.66 -1.63
CA VAL A 579 -31.61 -7.03 -0.44
C VAL A 579 -32.55 -8.02 0.26
N GLN A 580 -33.38 -8.76 -0.48
CA GLN A 580 -34.22 -9.80 0.11
C GLN A 580 -33.41 -10.94 0.72
N ALA A 581 -32.29 -11.33 0.10
CA ALA A 581 -31.38 -12.34 0.63
C ALA A 581 -30.76 -11.91 1.98
N TRP A 582 -30.44 -10.62 2.14
CA TRP A 582 -29.98 -10.07 3.41
C TRP A 582 -31.03 -10.21 4.51
N GLY A 583 -32.27 -9.81 4.23
CA GLY A 583 -33.38 -9.97 5.18
C GLY A 583 -33.60 -11.42 5.58
N LYS A 584 -33.65 -12.33 4.60
CA LYS A 584 -33.82 -13.78 4.85
C LYS A 584 -32.69 -14.36 5.69
N ALA A 585 -31.43 -13.98 5.40
CA ALA A 585 -30.29 -14.41 6.20
C ALA A 585 -30.40 -13.89 7.64
N CYS A 586 -30.72 -12.62 7.85
CA CYS A 586 -30.92 -12.06 9.19
C CYS A 586 -32.06 -12.75 9.94
N HIS A 587 -33.16 -13.05 9.26
CA HIS A 587 -34.27 -13.80 9.84
C HIS A 587 -33.81 -15.18 10.31
N ASP A 588 -33.22 -15.99 9.43
CA ASP A 588 -32.82 -17.36 9.75
C ASP A 588 -31.80 -17.40 10.89
N THR A 589 -30.88 -16.43 10.92
CA THR A 589 -29.84 -16.35 11.94
C THR A 589 -30.37 -15.84 13.28
N PHE A 590 -31.25 -14.82 13.29
CA PHE A 590 -31.57 -14.06 14.50
C PHE A 590 -33.04 -14.12 14.94
N ALA A 591 -34.00 -14.57 14.12
CA ALA A 591 -35.42 -14.56 14.49
C ALA A 591 -35.73 -15.34 15.78
N SER A 592 -34.83 -16.26 16.16
CA SER A 592 -34.83 -16.93 17.45
C SER A 592 -33.56 -16.62 18.27
N GLY A 593 -33.65 -16.79 19.59
CA GLY A 593 -32.52 -16.62 20.50
C GLY A 593 -32.39 -15.23 21.12
N GLN A 594 -31.20 -14.96 21.68
CA GLN A 594 -30.92 -13.76 22.48
C GLN A 594 -30.73 -12.50 21.63
N GLN A 595 -30.46 -12.65 20.33
CA GLN A 595 -30.17 -11.53 19.41
C GLN A 595 -31.30 -11.18 18.42
N ARG A 596 -32.56 -11.54 18.74
CA ARG A 596 -33.73 -11.30 17.87
C ARG A 596 -33.99 -9.85 17.46
N PHE A 597 -33.42 -8.90 18.17
CA PHE A 597 -33.41 -7.47 17.83
C PHE A 597 -32.62 -7.14 16.54
N LEU A 598 -31.71 -8.01 16.09
CA LEU A 598 -30.98 -7.86 14.83
C LEU A 598 -31.86 -8.18 13.61
N TRP A 599 -32.97 -8.89 13.83
CA TRP A 599 -33.96 -9.13 12.80
C TRP A 599 -35.13 -8.16 12.90
N ARG A 600 -35.80 -8.08 14.07
CA ARG A 600 -37.17 -7.54 14.14
C ARG A 600 -37.28 -6.12 14.67
N HIS A 601 -38.02 -5.31 13.91
CA HIS A 601 -38.58 -4.01 14.28
C HIS A 601 -39.74 -4.15 15.30
N GLY A 602 -39.53 -3.83 16.58
CA GLY A 602 -40.63 -3.63 17.53
C GLY A 602 -40.23 -3.45 19.00
N PRO A 603 -41.09 -2.81 19.84
CA PRO A 603 -40.92 -2.81 21.28
C PRO A 603 -41.09 -4.24 21.78
N PHE A 604 -40.04 -4.82 22.35
CA PHE A 604 -40.13 -6.16 22.90
C PHE A 604 -40.86 -6.11 24.25
N SER A 605 -42.17 -6.35 24.25
CA SER A 605 -43.01 -6.39 25.47
C SER A 605 -42.49 -7.35 26.53
N ASP A 606 -41.77 -8.39 26.13
CA ASP A 606 -41.27 -9.44 27.03
C ASP A 606 -39.90 -9.12 27.66
N PHE A 607 -39.32 -7.96 27.37
CA PHE A 607 -37.99 -7.56 27.89
C PHE A 607 -38.00 -7.04 29.33
N GLU A 608 -39.17 -6.92 29.99
CA GLU A 608 -39.23 -6.55 31.42
C GLU A 608 -38.36 -7.46 32.33
N LYS A 609 -37.97 -8.65 31.86
CA LYS A 609 -37.10 -9.59 32.58
C LYS A 609 -35.60 -9.40 32.36
N PHE A 610 -35.16 -8.60 31.39
CA PHE A 610 -33.74 -8.36 31.10
C PHE A 610 -33.42 -6.87 31.21
N SER A 611 -32.59 -6.51 32.21
CA SER A 611 -31.85 -5.24 32.37
C SER A 611 -32.48 -3.99 31.71
N THR A 612 -32.90 -3.03 32.54
CA THR A 612 -33.42 -1.69 32.18
C THR A 612 -32.67 -0.95 31.06
N ALA A 613 -31.41 -1.28 30.78
CA ALA A 613 -30.65 -0.77 29.64
C ALA A 613 -31.26 -1.11 28.25
N LEU A 614 -31.85 -2.30 28.06
CA LEU A 614 -32.37 -2.73 26.74
C LEU A 614 -33.77 -2.18 26.43
N ALA A 615 -34.57 -1.89 27.46
CA ALA A 615 -35.86 -1.19 27.29
C ALA A 615 -35.71 0.27 26.79
N SER A 616 -34.51 0.86 26.94
CA SER A 616 -34.17 2.19 26.41
C SER A 616 -33.70 2.18 24.95
N VAL A 617 -33.48 0.99 24.39
CA VAL A 617 -33.03 0.83 23.02
C VAL A 617 -34.25 0.97 22.12
N GLY A 618 -34.28 2.04 21.33
CA GLY A 618 -35.31 2.26 20.32
C GLY A 618 -35.34 1.17 19.23
N LEU A 619 -36.13 1.42 18.19
CA LEU A 619 -36.32 0.52 17.05
C LEU A 619 -34.98 0.05 16.44
N SER A 620 -34.81 -1.26 16.28
CA SER A 620 -33.67 -1.89 15.59
C SER A 620 -34.13 -3.00 14.63
N GLY A 621 -33.28 -3.37 13.67
CA GLY A 621 -33.55 -4.46 12.75
C GLY A 621 -32.64 -4.45 11.53
N ALA A 622 -32.82 -5.45 10.66
CA ALA A 622 -32.09 -5.54 9.40
C ALA A 622 -32.48 -4.39 8.47
N ALA A 623 -31.49 -3.79 7.82
CA ALA A 623 -31.70 -2.73 6.82
C ALA A 623 -30.70 -2.84 5.67
N ALA A 624 -31.05 -2.20 4.56
CA ALA A 624 -30.20 -2.08 3.39
C ALA A 624 -30.44 -0.78 2.64
N ILE A 625 -29.46 -0.35 1.85
CA ILE A 625 -29.59 0.68 0.83
C ILE A 625 -29.21 0.04 -0.51
N ASP A 626 -30.13 0.00 -1.46
CA ASP A 626 -29.90 -0.63 -2.77
C ASP A 626 -29.06 0.25 -3.70
N ARG A 627 -28.71 -0.21 -4.91
CA ARG A 627 -27.88 0.57 -5.84
C ARG A 627 -28.46 1.93 -6.25
N ASP A 628 -29.78 2.11 -6.15
CA ASP A 628 -30.47 3.35 -6.52
C ASP A 628 -30.54 4.36 -5.38
N GLY A 629 -30.16 3.96 -4.16
CA GLY A 629 -30.29 4.86 -2.99
C GLY A 629 -31.54 4.62 -2.17
N LYS A 630 -32.37 3.64 -2.53
CA LYS A 630 -33.61 3.36 -1.80
C LYS A 630 -33.30 2.60 -0.53
N LEU A 631 -33.97 3.01 0.53
CA LEU A 631 -33.85 2.43 1.86
C LEU A 631 -34.80 1.25 1.98
N TRP A 632 -34.31 0.17 2.60
CA TRP A 632 -35.04 -1.05 2.88
C TRP A 632 -34.89 -1.42 4.35
N ARG A 633 -35.93 -2.00 4.94
CA ARG A 633 -35.91 -2.52 6.32
C ARG A 633 -36.61 -3.86 6.41
N SER A 634 -36.31 -4.62 7.46
CA SER A 634 -37.01 -5.87 7.78
C SER A 634 -38.53 -5.66 7.81
N ALA A 635 -39.27 -6.50 7.09
CA ALA A 635 -40.73 -6.47 7.10
C ALA A 635 -41.26 -6.85 8.50
N ALA A 636 -42.16 -6.04 9.06
CA ALA A 636 -42.62 -6.21 10.44
C ALA A 636 -43.33 -7.55 10.72
N ASN A 637 -43.94 -8.14 9.67
CA ASN A 637 -44.76 -9.35 9.71
C ASN A 637 -44.30 -10.42 8.72
N TYR A 638 -42.98 -10.59 8.53
CA TYR A 638 -42.46 -11.63 7.63
C TYR A 638 -42.94 -13.03 8.05
N PRO A 639 -43.70 -13.76 7.21
CA PRO A 639 -44.32 -15.03 7.56
C PRO A 639 -43.44 -16.24 7.16
N ASP A 640 -42.12 -16.12 7.29
CA ASP A 640 -41.11 -17.09 6.80
C ASP A 640 -41.17 -17.38 5.28
N SER A 641 -41.97 -16.61 4.54
CA SER A 641 -42.19 -16.73 3.10
C SER A 641 -42.47 -15.35 2.47
N GLY A 642 -42.06 -15.14 1.22
CA GLY A 642 -42.22 -13.86 0.50
C GLY A 642 -41.06 -12.88 0.72
N ASP A 643 -41.40 -11.60 0.86
CA ASP A 643 -40.43 -10.50 0.98
C ASP A 643 -40.06 -10.26 2.45
N ALA A 644 -38.79 -10.49 2.76
CA ALA A 644 -38.21 -10.27 4.08
C ALA A 644 -37.89 -8.80 4.34
N MET A 645 -37.71 -8.01 3.27
CA MET A 645 -37.42 -6.58 3.33
C MET A 645 -38.52 -5.79 2.64
N GLU A 646 -38.96 -4.70 3.25
CA GLU A 646 -39.86 -3.72 2.66
C GLU A 646 -39.09 -2.42 2.35
N GLN A 647 -39.43 -1.78 1.24
CA GLN A 647 -38.88 -0.48 0.91
C GLN A 647 -39.50 0.59 1.82
N VAL A 648 -38.67 1.45 2.39
CA VAL A 648 -39.13 2.62 3.17
C VAL A 648 -39.59 3.69 2.18
N SER A 649 -40.80 4.21 2.41
CA SER A 649 -41.43 5.25 1.57
C SER A 649 -40.89 6.64 1.84
#